data_AF-A0AAF3J5J2-F1
#
_entry.id   AF-A0AAF3J5J2-F1
#
_cell.length_a   1.000
_cell.length_b   1.000
_cell.length_c   1.000
_cell.angle_alpha   90.00
_cell.angle_beta   90.00
_cell.angle_gamma   90.00
#
_symmetry.space_group_name_H-M   'P 1'
#
loop_
_entity.id
_entity.type
_entity.pdbx_description
1 polymer ?
#
loop_
_entity_poly.entity_id
_entity_poly.type
_entity_poly.pdbx_seq_one_letter_code
_entity_poly.pdbx_strand_id
1 'polypeptide(L)'
;MFHFIGRINLSSNVYLDELCPVSSRNPRRLCVILVAMEGSDDRYIDSYRQFIMERKTRLNADKITLSYIYANRQTEWLKPFLERRTGNAENHARDILVLWRYEHVKARFVWLKGAWKESGSDTALDSVFSELLRNSLKLDEMAAVGNLKDEYSPSWWTKMSRAIIRMLETLWFHATKEETLPVLSVFGTLLCIFLAYYALNYMTRVEPKEKRRFSPANSNEWHPDDPNTTDKQALHTDGKKDPSQKTKKALSVMEPLMHELRAESYFGMVRLLKPGCRSVILLVDEENRQPLLEQFARNIYPLRNNKTFSFGYLMVEKNLPWFRKLLEHTLPLGEEEKAETNMASSSGKTASMYERLKAINPRQTIGTVLVLCGWKLYFSIYHPMHTTPNKKHFLGFEDDGEEASDYMTSENDDDDDTSTSVRRSFKGVSVQNVLNGFGNWLDRLLEGSIRRYYIPEWPDNLKSDVDMSEKPKSVKKTLNAGRGQVPQYVDGTKAIFNFEVLRPSDVSNGMPESRDAYESIEDTRKGYPHGYGRPMELIFGKKFQLAIFETLLRSMLVDEISQFDVETSELHAYPLVSKKLRDLAHSREHKDDDCKHHSNHMCAASMVDGTGYAVLDELMKKPTPLRFIFHLLQVQNPQEYEAEGWQLSAEDKLKSVDTLKQQGNQLVMEKNYLPAIEKYREALTRLDTLILREKPGDPEWEALDQKNIALYLNLSQCYLSTGNYYEAIGTSDEALSRDGTNEKALYRRARAYIETWDFDKARNDLNALVKAHPTSTNLVEASLAEIQKKEAEGNSTTKNIYRSMFKGDSGPLVERIRFAVTCSSNMNRSMEAHFFLEKRGINIRSFGTGNQVKLPGREANTPNCYEFGTSYEHIYQDLIQKDKDYYTENGLLNMIDRNRRIKEAPQKLQETKEEFDVIIALEERVYDQVLDMFLSREQTKIIPVHIINVDIEDNHEEATVGAWLVRELCERLEKSEDLDNDIDDVLAEFEGKNPKRNILHTVQFY
;
A
#
# COMPACT_ATOMS: atom_id res chain seq x y z
N MET A 1 26.17 -39.12 -11.19
CA MET A 1 25.95 -40.29 -10.30
C MET A 1 26.01 -39.96 -8.79
N PHE A 2 26.74 -38.93 -8.34
CA PHE A 2 26.80 -38.55 -6.91
C PHE A 2 25.57 -37.78 -6.35
N HIS A 3 24.70 -37.22 -7.21
CA HIS A 3 23.60 -36.33 -6.78
C HIS A 3 22.33 -37.04 -6.27
N PHE A 4 22.15 -38.33 -6.55
CA PHE A 4 20.94 -39.06 -6.15
C PHE A 4 20.93 -39.48 -4.67
N ILE A 5 22.10 -39.53 -4.03
CA ILE A 5 22.26 -39.99 -2.64
C ILE A 5 21.97 -38.86 -1.61
N GLY A 6 22.04 -37.59 -2.05
CA GLY A 6 21.87 -36.42 -1.18
C GLY A 6 20.43 -36.11 -0.75
N ARG A 7 19.41 -36.56 -1.52
CA ARG A 7 18.00 -36.18 -1.30
C ARG A 7 17.30 -36.81 -0.10
N ILE A 8 17.97 -37.66 0.67
CA ILE A 8 17.38 -38.38 1.82
C ILE A 8 17.94 -37.81 3.16
N ASN A 9 18.91 -36.90 3.08
CA ASN A 9 19.51 -36.24 4.24
C ASN A 9 18.76 -34.96 4.61
N LEU A 10 18.39 -34.82 5.88
CA LEU A 10 17.82 -33.59 6.45
C LEU A 10 18.91 -32.52 6.65
N SER A 11 19.31 -31.89 5.54
CA SER A 11 20.45 -30.94 5.48
C SER A 11 20.05 -29.46 5.41
N SER A 12 18.76 -29.15 5.22
CA SER A 12 18.23 -27.79 5.23
C SER A 12 16.73 -27.80 5.54
N ASN A 13 16.15 -26.64 5.85
CA ASN A 13 14.71 -26.52 6.09
C ASN A 13 13.87 -26.91 4.86
N VAL A 14 14.39 -26.68 3.66
CA VAL A 14 13.73 -27.09 2.41
C VAL A 14 13.60 -28.61 2.38
N TYR A 15 14.67 -29.34 2.71
CA TYR A 15 14.63 -30.80 2.79
C TYR A 15 13.76 -31.32 3.93
N LEU A 16 13.68 -30.60 5.05
CA LEU A 16 12.78 -30.95 6.15
C LEU A 16 11.31 -30.83 5.78
N ASP A 17 10.93 -29.79 5.05
CA ASP A 17 9.55 -29.62 4.60
C ASP A 17 9.21 -30.59 3.45
N GLU A 18 10.19 -30.96 2.61
CA GLU A 18 10.01 -31.95 1.54
C GLU A 18 9.87 -33.38 2.09
N LEU A 19 10.78 -33.81 2.96
CA LEU A 19 10.81 -35.17 3.49
C LEU A 19 9.82 -35.35 4.65
N CYS A 20 9.63 -34.31 5.48
CA CYS A 20 8.77 -34.33 6.66
C CYS A 20 7.75 -33.20 6.66
N PRO A 21 6.76 -33.21 5.75
CA PRO A 21 5.75 -32.17 5.67
C PRO A 21 4.82 -32.15 6.89
N VAL A 22 4.22 -30.98 7.14
CA VAL A 22 3.17 -30.84 8.14
C VAL A 22 1.91 -31.57 7.67
N SER A 23 1.29 -32.38 8.52
CA SER A 23 0.06 -33.11 8.17
C SER A 23 -0.99 -33.06 9.27
N SER A 24 -2.25 -33.10 8.87
CA SER A 24 -3.39 -33.24 9.79
C SER A 24 -3.42 -34.62 10.46
N ARG A 25 -4.25 -34.78 11.50
CA ARG A 25 -4.34 -36.03 12.29
C ARG A 25 -4.86 -37.22 11.47
N ASN A 26 -5.66 -36.96 10.44
CA ASN A 26 -6.12 -37.94 9.46
C ASN A 26 -6.24 -37.27 8.08
N PRO A 27 -5.37 -37.58 7.11
CA PRO A 27 -4.33 -38.61 7.15
C PRO A 27 -3.01 -38.14 7.78
N ARG A 28 -2.52 -38.91 8.76
CA ARG A 28 -1.23 -38.69 9.42
C ARG A 28 -0.07 -39.09 8.50
N ARG A 29 0.90 -38.19 8.28
CA ARG A 29 2.18 -38.51 7.64
C ARG A 29 3.26 -38.63 8.69
N LEU A 30 3.99 -39.74 8.67
CA LEU A 30 5.02 -40.06 9.66
C LEU A 30 6.39 -40.01 9.01
N CYS A 31 7.33 -39.40 9.71
CA CYS A 31 8.74 -39.40 9.36
C CYS A 31 9.53 -40.31 10.25
N VAL A 32 10.35 -41.16 9.67
CA VAL A 32 11.20 -42.10 10.37
C VAL A 32 12.64 -41.73 10.04
N ILE A 33 13.32 -41.16 11.04
CA ILE A 33 14.60 -40.49 10.88
C ILE A 33 15.67 -41.34 11.59
N LEU A 34 16.62 -41.87 10.83
CA LEU A 34 17.82 -42.48 11.40
C LEU A 34 18.77 -41.38 11.87
N VAL A 35 19.17 -41.43 13.14
CA VAL A 35 20.11 -40.49 13.73
C VAL A 35 21.49 -41.11 13.75
N ALA A 36 22.44 -40.51 13.01
CA ALA A 36 23.79 -41.03 12.82
C ALA A 36 24.85 -39.94 12.97
N MET A 37 26.08 -40.34 13.27
CA MET A 37 27.24 -39.45 13.34
C MET A 37 28.08 -39.57 12.06
N GLU A 38 28.38 -38.44 11.43
CA GLU A 38 29.19 -38.42 10.20
C GLU A 38 30.59 -39.01 10.43
N GLY A 39 31.03 -39.91 9.55
CA GLY A 39 32.34 -40.54 9.60
C GLY A 39 32.41 -41.82 10.43
N SER A 40 31.78 -41.88 11.61
CA SER A 40 31.77 -43.11 12.42
C SER A 40 30.66 -44.09 12.04
N ASP A 41 29.52 -43.58 11.56
CA ASP A 41 28.30 -44.37 11.32
C ASP A 41 27.95 -44.57 9.84
N ASP A 42 28.87 -44.25 8.93
CA ASP A 42 28.60 -44.30 7.48
C ASP A 42 28.13 -45.69 7.02
N ARG A 43 28.64 -46.77 7.65
CA ARG A 43 28.20 -48.15 7.40
C ARG A 43 26.72 -48.40 7.71
N TYR A 44 26.19 -47.80 8.79
CA TYR A 44 24.75 -47.89 9.12
C TYR A 44 23.90 -47.08 8.16
N ILE A 45 24.40 -45.93 7.72
CA ILE A 45 23.72 -45.04 6.77
C ILE A 45 23.63 -45.71 5.40
N ASP A 46 24.70 -46.36 4.93
CA ASP A 46 24.69 -47.03 3.63
C ASP A 46 23.74 -48.22 3.60
N SER A 47 23.72 -49.04 4.67
CA SER A 47 22.72 -50.10 4.86
C SER A 47 21.29 -49.54 4.89
N TYR A 48 21.07 -48.41 5.58
CA TYR A 48 19.76 -47.76 5.65
C TYR A 48 19.34 -47.13 4.31
N ARG A 49 20.27 -46.53 3.56
CA ARG A 49 20.02 -45.99 2.21
C ARG A 49 19.58 -47.09 1.25
N GLN A 50 20.23 -48.25 1.30
CA GLN A 50 19.84 -49.40 0.49
C GLN A 50 18.42 -49.87 0.84
N PHE A 51 18.11 -49.99 2.13
CA PHE A 51 16.76 -50.33 2.61
C PHE A 51 15.69 -49.33 2.13
N ILE A 52 16.00 -48.03 2.16
CA ILE A 52 15.08 -47.00 1.65
C ILE A 52 14.85 -47.19 0.15
N MET A 53 15.92 -47.40 -0.64
CA MET A 53 15.80 -47.57 -2.10
C MET A 53 14.93 -48.77 -2.48
N GLU A 54 15.04 -49.87 -1.75
CA GLU A 54 14.26 -51.10 -2.01
C GLU A 54 12.76 -50.94 -1.69
N ARG A 55 12.38 -50.10 -0.72
CA ARG A 55 10.99 -50.00 -0.20
C ARG A 55 10.30 -48.65 -0.41
N LYS A 56 10.97 -47.67 -1.02
CA LYS A 56 10.51 -46.28 -1.21
C LYS A 56 9.10 -46.15 -1.80
N THR A 57 8.79 -46.94 -2.82
CA THR A 57 7.50 -46.87 -3.54
C THR A 57 6.33 -47.38 -2.69
N ARG A 58 6.56 -48.42 -1.88
CA ARG A 58 5.54 -49.04 -1.03
C ARG A 58 5.26 -48.19 0.21
N LEU A 59 6.30 -47.67 0.87
CA LEU A 59 6.16 -46.87 2.10
C LEU A 59 5.60 -45.46 1.85
N ASN A 60 5.89 -44.86 0.68
CA ASN A 60 5.28 -43.59 0.29
C ASN A 60 3.76 -43.71 0.06
N ALA A 61 3.28 -44.84 -0.46
CA ALA A 61 1.85 -45.12 -0.56
C ALA A 61 1.19 -45.23 0.83
N ASP A 62 1.95 -45.75 1.80
CA ASP A 62 1.55 -45.93 3.20
C ASP A 62 1.78 -44.67 4.07
N LYS A 63 2.14 -43.52 3.46
CA LYS A 63 2.31 -42.20 4.13
C LYS A 63 3.43 -42.15 5.17
N ILE A 64 4.44 -43.00 5.02
CA ILE A 64 5.63 -43.06 5.89
C ILE A 64 6.85 -42.64 5.05
N THR A 65 7.53 -41.57 5.46
CA THR A 65 8.78 -41.13 4.83
C THR A 65 9.97 -41.57 5.67
N LEU A 66 10.98 -42.16 5.03
CA LEU A 66 12.25 -42.55 5.65
C LEU A 66 13.33 -41.52 5.30
N SER A 67 14.09 -41.07 6.29
CA SER A 67 15.21 -40.13 6.11
C SER A 67 16.31 -40.36 7.15
N TYR A 68 17.46 -39.70 7.00
CA TYR A 68 18.50 -39.70 8.03
C TYR A 68 18.99 -38.27 8.31
N ILE A 69 19.63 -38.10 9.47
CA ILE A 69 20.21 -36.83 9.89
C ILE A 69 21.57 -37.04 10.56
N TYR A 70 22.52 -36.16 10.25
CA TYR A 70 23.83 -36.10 10.89
C TYR A 70 23.75 -35.29 12.19
N ALA A 71 23.79 -35.99 13.33
CA ALA A 71 23.64 -35.37 14.65
C ALA A 71 24.74 -34.33 14.96
N ASN A 72 25.95 -34.51 14.43
CA ASN A 72 27.08 -33.59 14.59
C ASN A 72 26.96 -32.30 13.75
N ARG A 73 26.20 -32.30 12.66
CA ARG A 73 25.96 -31.11 11.82
C ARG A 73 24.73 -30.31 12.25
N GLN A 74 23.69 -31.01 12.68
CA GLN A 74 22.38 -30.45 13.03
C GLN A 74 22.13 -30.52 14.55
N THR A 75 23.14 -30.15 15.35
CA THR A 75 23.12 -30.26 16.82
C THR A 75 22.00 -29.44 17.46
N GLU A 76 21.83 -28.19 17.03
CA GLU A 76 20.81 -27.28 17.56
C GLU A 76 19.39 -27.77 17.28
N TRP A 77 19.17 -28.35 16.11
CA TRP A 77 17.86 -28.88 15.70
C TRP A 77 17.49 -30.16 16.47
N LEU A 78 18.46 -31.03 16.74
CA LEU A 78 18.23 -32.32 17.39
C LEU A 78 18.10 -32.20 18.93
N LYS A 79 18.62 -31.11 19.51
CA LYS A 79 18.65 -30.85 20.96
C LYS A 79 17.28 -31.02 21.65
N PRO A 80 16.15 -30.47 21.16
CA PRO A 80 14.85 -30.58 21.82
C PRO A 80 14.28 -32.02 21.86
N PHE A 81 14.76 -32.89 20.97
CA PHE A 81 14.37 -34.30 20.88
C PHE A 81 15.26 -35.20 21.74
N LEU A 82 16.54 -34.84 21.89
CA LEU A 82 17.50 -35.56 22.74
C LEU A 82 17.30 -35.29 24.23
N GLU A 83 16.94 -34.06 24.62
CA GLU A 83 16.70 -33.70 26.03
C GLU A 83 15.56 -34.48 26.69
N ARG A 84 14.62 -34.99 25.89
CA ARG A 84 13.46 -35.77 26.36
C ARG A 84 13.67 -37.29 26.26
N ARG A 85 14.85 -37.73 25.82
CA ARG A 85 15.20 -39.15 25.71
C ARG A 85 15.44 -39.76 27.09
N THR A 86 14.74 -40.85 27.40
CA THR A 86 14.99 -41.65 28.61
C THR A 86 15.86 -42.88 28.30
N GLY A 87 17.04 -43.02 28.93
CA GLY A 87 17.89 -44.23 28.88
C GLY A 87 19.06 -44.23 27.87
N ASN A 88 20.12 -44.97 28.21
CA ASN A 88 21.39 -45.05 27.46
C ASN A 88 21.26 -45.87 26.16
N ALA A 89 22.02 -45.49 25.13
CA ALA A 89 22.12 -46.23 23.86
C ALA A 89 22.89 -47.55 24.06
N GLU A 90 22.44 -48.64 23.44
CA GLU A 90 23.23 -49.87 23.33
C GLU A 90 24.29 -49.71 22.22
N ASN A 91 25.55 -50.05 22.50
CA ASN A 91 26.71 -49.76 21.63
C ASN A 91 26.69 -50.41 20.23
N HIS A 92 25.75 -51.31 19.93
CA HIS A 92 25.73 -52.09 18.68
C HIS A 92 24.49 -51.85 17.81
N ALA A 93 23.63 -50.89 18.17
CA ALA A 93 22.43 -50.55 17.40
C ALA A 93 22.14 -49.04 17.48
N ARG A 94 21.60 -48.48 16.39
CA ARG A 94 21.24 -47.06 16.28
C ARG A 94 19.76 -46.86 16.51
N ASP A 95 19.45 -45.73 17.14
CA ASP A 95 18.07 -45.36 17.46
C ASP A 95 17.42 -44.68 16.26
N ILE A 96 16.12 -44.90 16.13
CA ILE A 96 15.29 -44.29 15.09
C ILE A 96 14.31 -43.32 15.75
N LEU A 97 14.26 -42.11 15.23
CA LEU A 97 13.31 -41.08 15.65
C LEU A 97 12.08 -41.13 14.74
N VAL A 98 10.91 -41.42 15.29
CA VAL A 98 9.65 -41.32 14.54
C VAL A 98 8.96 -40.01 14.91
N LEU A 99 8.70 -39.17 13.92
CA LEU A 99 8.25 -37.80 14.03
C LEU A 99 6.95 -37.57 13.24
N TRP A 100 6.02 -36.83 13.81
CA TRP A 100 4.85 -36.28 13.13
C TRP A 100 4.77 -34.77 13.36
N ARG A 101 4.94 -33.99 12.29
CA ARG A 101 4.79 -32.52 12.31
C ARG A 101 3.33 -32.18 12.06
N TYR A 102 2.68 -31.56 13.05
CA TYR A 102 1.29 -31.07 12.91
C TYR A 102 1.23 -29.53 12.83
N GLU A 103 2.31 -28.83 13.22
CA GLU A 103 2.57 -27.42 12.96
C GLU A 103 4.03 -27.27 12.46
N HIS A 104 4.37 -26.17 11.79
CA HIS A 104 5.75 -25.94 11.33
C HIS A 104 6.77 -25.90 12.48
N VAL A 105 6.32 -25.43 13.66
CA VAL A 105 7.13 -25.23 14.87
C VAL A 105 6.91 -26.28 15.96
N LYS A 106 5.99 -27.25 15.78
CA LYS A 106 5.71 -28.29 16.78
C LYS A 106 5.51 -29.66 16.15
N ALA A 107 6.09 -30.66 16.80
CA ALA A 107 5.95 -32.05 16.38
C ALA A 107 5.73 -32.98 17.57
N ARG A 108 5.03 -34.09 17.30
CA ARG A 108 4.95 -35.23 18.20
C ARG A 108 5.93 -36.29 17.76
N PHE A 109 6.62 -36.92 18.70
CA PHE A 109 7.65 -37.92 18.37
C PHE A 109 7.73 -39.06 19.37
N VAL A 110 8.44 -40.12 18.98
CA VAL A 110 8.83 -41.25 19.84
C VAL A 110 10.19 -41.78 19.39
N TRP A 111 10.98 -42.26 20.35
CA TRP A 111 12.26 -42.91 20.08
C TRP A 111 12.12 -44.43 20.06
N LEU A 112 12.58 -45.06 18.98
CA LEU A 112 12.73 -46.51 18.88
C LEU A 112 14.19 -46.86 19.19
N LYS A 113 14.40 -47.43 20.37
CA LYS A 113 15.75 -47.73 20.88
C LYS A 113 16.34 -48.96 20.18
N GLY A 114 17.59 -48.85 19.72
CA GLY A 114 18.34 -49.95 19.12
C GLY A 114 17.65 -50.62 17.92
N ALA A 115 16.81 -49.87 17.21
CA ALA A 115 15.94 -50.40 16.16
C ALA A 115 16.70 -50.73 14.87
N TRP A 116 17.89 -50.15 14.64
CA TRP A 116 18.68 -50.38 13.45
C TRP A 116 20.05 -51.03 13.77
N LYS A 117 20.30 -52.22 13.22
CA LYS A 117 21.57 -52.96 13.35
C LYS A 117 22.29 -53.02 12.00
N GLU A 118 23.62 -53.15 12.04
CA GLU A 118 24.50 -53.13 10.85
C GLU A 118 24.14 -54.24 9.84
N SER A 119 23.64 -55.38 10.31
CA SER A 119 23.29 -56.55 9.50
C SER A 119 21.89 -56.53 8.87
N GLY A 120 21.12 -55.45 9.02
CA GLY A 120 19.76 -55.32 8.49
C GLY A 120 18.75 -56.23 9.22
N SER A 121 17.84 -55.65 10.01
CA SER A 121 16.74 -56.41 10.61
C SER A 121 15.44 -56.15 9.85
N ASP A 122 15.14 -56.97 8.86
CA ASP A 122 13.89 -56.89 8.10
C ASP A 122 12.66 -57.09 9.01
N THR A 123 12.75 -57.96 10.02
CA THR A 123 11.57 -58.42 10.78
C THR A 123 11.10 -57.49 11.89
N ALA A 124 12.00 -56.71 12.52
CA ALA A 124 11.67 -55.86 13.67
C ALA A 124 11.08 -54.49 13.26
N LEU A 125 11.52 -53.94 12.13
CA LEU A 125 10.97 -52.69 11.60
C LEU A 125 9.65 -52.91 10.87
N ASP A 126 9.46 -54.05 10.22
CA ASP A 126 8.18 -54.37 9.59
C ASP A 126 7.05 -54.55 10.60
N SER A 127 7.33 -55.11 11.79
CA SER A 127 6.35 -55.11 12.88
C SER A 127 6.02 -53.69 13.34
N VAL A 128 7.03 -52.81 13.46
CA VAL A 128 6.82 -51.41 13.87
C VAL A 128 6.05 -50.62 12.80
N PHE A 129 6.36 -50.77 11.51
CA PHE A 129 5.60 -50.16 10.43
C PHE A 129 4.15 -50.67 10.42
N SER A 130 3.92 -51.96 10.69
CA SER A 130 2.56 -52.51 10.79
C SER A 130 1.76 -51.96 11.98
N GLU A 131 2.41 -51.66 13.11
CA GLU A 131 1.79 -51.00 14.27
C GLU A 131 1.55 -49.49 14.03
N LEU A 132 2.47 -48.82 13.33
CA LEU A 132 2.31 -47.43 12.90
C LEU A 132 1.12 -47.28 11.93
N LEU A 133 0.95 -48.23 10.99
CA LEU A 133 -0.16 -48.26 10.04
C LEU A 133 -1.51 -48.60 10.69
N ARG A 134 -1.51 -49.44 11.73
CA ARG A 134 -2.71 -49.74 12.54
C ARG A 134 -3.05 -48.62 13.54
N ASN A 135 -2.28 -47.54 13.56
CA ASN A 135 -2.44 -46.38 14.44
C ASN A 135 -2.41 -46.74 15.94
N SER A 136 -1.79 -47.87 16.29
CA SER A 136 -1.71 -48.38 17.67
C SER A 136 -0.55 -47.75 18.46
N LEU A 137 0.44 -47.18 17.77
CA LEU A 137 1.56 -46.48 18.40
C LEU A 137 1.17 -45.04 18.78
N LYS A 138 1.13 -44.74 20.07
CA LYS A 138 0.88 -43.38 20.56
C LYS A 138 2.18 -42.57 20.52
N LEU A 139 2.17 -41.44 19.78
CA LEU A 139 3.25 -40.45 19.88
C LEU A 139 2.91 -39.50 21.03
N ASP A 140 3.41 -39.83 22.22
CA ASP A 140 3.02 -39.17 23.47
C ASP A 140 3.84 -37.91 23.78
N GLU A 141 5.03 -37.75 23.19
CA GLU A 141 5.92 -36.62 23.48
C GLU A 141 5.80 -35.48 22.45
N MET A 142 5.86 -34.24 22.92
CA MET A 142 5.83 -33.02 22.10
C MET A 142 7.15 -32.25 22.21
N ALA A 143 7.70 -31.84 21.06
CA ALA A 143 8.88 -30.98 20.97
C ALA A 143 8.68 -29.82 19.99
N ALA A 144 9.41 -28.74 20.22
CA ALA A 144 9.51 -27.62 19.28
C ALA A 144 10.46 -27.99 18.14
N VAL A 145 10.04 -27.72 16.90
CA VAL A 145 10.85 -27.92 15.69
C VAL A 145 11.48 -26.57 15.33
N GLY A 146 12.81 -26.49 15.45
CA GLY A 146 13.58 -25.31 15.04
C GLY A 146 13.99 -25.35 13.57
N ASN A 147 14.79 -24.36 13.15
CA ASN A 147 15.35 -24.31 11.80
C ASN A 147 16.61 -25.19 11.70
N LEU A 148 16.71 -26.00 10.65
CA LEU A 148 17.95 -26.67 10.26
C LEU A 148 18.95 -25.67 9.69
N LYS A 149 20.24 -25.94 9.92
CA LYS A 149 21.34 -25.19 9.33
C LYS A 149 21.55 -25.66 7.88
N ASP A 150 21.51 -24.73 6.92
CA ASP A 150 21.72 -25.05 5.51
C ASP A 150 23.19 -25.38 5.23
N GLU A 151 23.46 -26.68 5.06
CA GLU A 151 24.80 -27.22 4.83
C GLU A 151 25.42 -26.79 3.50
N TYR A 152 24.62 -26.34 2.52
CA TYR A 152 25.09 -26.00 1.18
C TYR A 152 25.14 -24.48 0.89
N SER A 153 24.83 -23.63 1.88
CA SER A 153 24.83 -22.18 1.69
C SER A 153 26.25 -21.60 1.52
N PRO A 154 26.53 -20.81 0.47
CA PRO A 154 27.85 -20.20 0.29
C PRO A 154 28.10 -19.10 1.34
N SER A 155 29.35 -19.00 1.80
CA SER A 155 29.78 -18.04 2.83
C SER A 155 29.46 -16.59 2.46
N TRP A 156 29.19 -15.78 3.48
CA TRP A 156 28.87 -14.36 3.33
C TRP A 156 29.98 -13.58 2.60
N TRP A 157 31.25 -13.94 2.84
CA TRP A 157 32.40 -13.37 2.15
C TRP A 157 32.35 -13.59 0.63
N THR A 158 31.90 -14.76 0.20
CA THR A 158 31.80 -15.13 -1.21
C THR A 158 30.64 -14.40 -1.91
N LYS A 159 29.59 -14.04 -1.17
CA LYS A 159 28.49 -13.22 -1.69
C LYS A 159 28.92 -11.77 -1.87
N MET A 160 29.64 -11.23 -0.88
CA MET A 160 30.12 -9.84 -0.90
C MET A 160 31.18 -9.61 -1.98
N SER A 161 32.12 -10.55 -2.17
CA SER A 161 33.17 -10.41 -3.18
C SER A 161 32.61 -10.35 -4.61
N ARG A 162 31.59 -11.17 -4.91
CA ARG A 162 30.92 -11.17 -6.21
C ARG A 162 30.17 -9.86 -6.48
N ALA A 163 29.57 -9.27 -5.45
CA ALA A 163 28.90 -7.97 -5.58
C ALA A 163 29.88 -6.83 -5.87
N ILE A 164 31.04 -6.83 -5.21
CA ILE A 164 32.10 -5.82 -5.41
C ILE A 164 32.70 -5.92 -6.81
N ILE A 165 32.96 -7.13 -7.31
CA ILE A 165 33.52 -7.34 -8.66
C ILE A 165 32.58 -6.78 -9.73
N ARG A 166 31.27 -7.09 -9.61
CA ARG A 166 30.26 -6.57 -10.54
C ARG A 166 30.20 -5.05 -10.52
N MET A 167 30.27 -4.43 -9.33
CA MET A 167 30.29 -2.97 -9.21
C MET A 167 31.50 -2.33 -9.91
N LEU A 168 32.69 -2.95 -9.80
CA LEU A 168 33.91 -2.46 -10.43
C LEU A 168 33.89 -2.62 -11.96
N GLU A 169 33.33 -3.72 -12.46
CA GLU A 169 33.16 -3.95 -13.90
C GLU A 169 32.21 -2.91 -14.53
N THR A 170 31.10 -2.59 -13.85
CA THR A 170 30.15 -1.56 -14.32
C THR A 170 30.75 -0.15 -14.35
N LEU A 171 31.54 0.20 -13.33
CA LEU A 171 32.25 1.48 -13.25
C LEU A 171 33.32 1.62 -14.34
N TRP A 172 34.00 0.54 -14.70
CA TRP A 172 35.03 0.53 -15.75
C TRP A 172 34.43 0.80 -17.14
N PHE A 173 33.24 0.28 -17.41
CA PHE A 173 32.58 0.41 -18.72
C PHE A 173 32.04 1.81 -19.01
N HIS A 174 31.70 2.59 -17.97
CA HIS A 174 31.12 3.93 -18.11
C HIS A 174 32.16 5.06 -18.12
N ALA A 175 33.45 4.74 -17.97
CA ALA A 175 34.49 5.75 -17.83
C ALA A 175 35.11 6.13 -19.19
N THR A 176 34.78 7.32 -19.72
CA THR A 176 35.45 7.90 -20.90
C THR A 176 36.82 8.48 -20.51
N LYS A 177 37.80 8.42 -21.43
CA LYS A 177 39.22 8.77 -21.16
C LYS A 177 39.43 10.21 -20.65
N GLU A 178 38.50 11.13 -20.89
CA GLU A 178 38.62 12.54 -20.49
C GLU A 178 38.22 12.79 -19.02
N GLU A 179 37.37 11.95 -18.42
CA GLU A 179 36.92 12.09 -17.02
C GLU A 179 37.74 11.25 -16.02
N THR A 180 38.48 10.25 -16.50
CA THR A 180 39.27 9.34 -15.66
C THR A 180 40.50 9.99 -15.02
N LEU A 181 41.16 10.92 -15.71
CA LEU A 181 42.39 11.58 -15.26
C LEU A 181 42.19 12.50 -14.04
N PRO A 182 41.15 13.37 -14.00
CA PRO A 182 40.85 14.16 -12.81
C PRO A 182 40.50 13.29 -11.60
N VAL A 183 39.71 12.23 -11.80
CA VAL A 183 39.30 11.32 -10.72
C VAL A 183 40.49 10.54 -10.15
N LEU A 184 41.35 9.99 -11.01
CA LEU A 184 42.59 9.34 -10.59
C LEU A 184 43.55 10.31 -9.87
N SER A 185 43.60 11.57 -10.29
CA SER A 185 44.35 12.62 -9.59
C SER A 185 43.80 12.87 -8.18
N VAL A 186 42.47 12.96 -8.02
CA VAL A 186 41.84 13.16 -6.70
C VAL A 186 42.15 11.98 -5.78
N PHE A 187 41.98 10.74 -6.25
CA PHE A 187 42.32 9.56 -5.45
C PHE A 187 43.82 9.48 -5.13
N GLY A 188 44.69 9.84 -6.08
CA GLY A 188 46.13 9.93 -5.86
C GLY A 188 46.49 10.95 -4.77
N THR A 189 45.89 12.15 -4.81
CA THR A 189 46.13 13.19 -3.79
C THR A 189 45.62 12.78 -2.40
N LEU A 190 44.45 12.14 -2.31
CA LEU A 190 43.92 11.61 -1.05
C LEU A 190 44.81 10.52 -0.46
N LEU A 191 45.36 9.64 -1.31
CA LEU A 191 46.30 8.60 -0.89
C LEU A 191 47.61 9.22 -0.36
N CYS A 192 48.14 10.26 -1.02
CA CYS A 192 49.32 10.98 -0.54
C CYS A 192 49.08 11.66 0.82
N ILE A 193 47.92 12.28 1.02
CA ILE A 193 47.53 12.88 2.31
C ILE A 193 47.45 11.81 3.40
N PHE A 194 46.83 10.67 3.09
CA PHE A 194 46.70 9.56 4.04
C PHE A 194 48.06 8.96 4.41
N LEU A 195 48.95 8.76 3.43
CA LEU A 195 50.31 8.28 3.67
C LEU A 195 51.15 9.28 4.46
N ALA A 196 51.00 10.59 4.20
CA ALA A 196 51.66 11.63 4.96
C ALA A 196 51.17 11.66 6.42
N TYR A 197 49.86 11.55 6.63
CA TYR A 197 49.27 11.46 7.97
C TYR A 197 49.75 10.20 8.71
N TYR A 198 49.76 9.05 8.03
CA TYR A 198 50.23 7.79 8.61
C TYR A 198 51.71 7.85 8.98
N ALA A 199 52.56 8.41 8.11
CA ALA A 199 53.98 8.62 8.38
C ALA A 199 54.21 9.58 9.57
N LEU A 200 53.41 10.64 9.68
CA LEU A 200 53.47 11.58 10.80
C LEU A 200 53.09 10.90 12.12
N ASN A 201 52.01 10.10 12.10
CA ASN A 201 51.51 9.37 13.26
C ASN A 201 52.48 8.24 13.71
N TYR A 202 53.17 7.63 12.73
CA TYR A 202 54.23 6.65 12.97
C TYR A 202 55.48 7.29 13.60
N MET A 203 55.89 8.48 13.16
CA MET A 203 57.03 9.20 13.74
C MET A 203 56.76 9.73 15.15
N THR A 204 55.51 10.04 15.50
CA THR A 204 55.14 10.51 16.85
C THR A 204 55.01 9.41 17.91
N ARG A 205 55.20 8.14 17.56
CA ARG A 205 55.18 7.02 18.52
C ARG A 205 56.59 6.51 18.83
N VAL A 206 57.28 7.23 19.72
CA VAL A 206 58.42 6.71 20.50
C VAL A 206 58.03 6.74 21.98
N GLU A 207 58.11 5.56 22.63
CA GLU A 207 57.70 5.14 23.99
C GLU A 207 58.30 5.98 25.17
N PRO A 208 57.89 5.85 26.48
CA PRO A 208 57.45 4.60 27.14
C PRO A 208 56.33 4.65 28.23
N LYS A 209 55.99 3.41 28.62
CA LYS A 209 55.01 2.87 29.58
C LYS A 209 55.17 3.32 31.04
N GLU A 210 54.06 3.36 31.78
CA GLU A 210 54.03 2.85 33.17
C GLU A 210 52.62 2.38 33.62
N LYS A 211 52.60 1.19 34.25
CA LYS A 211 51.45 0.56 34.91
C LYS A 211 51.47 0.93 36.40
N ARG A 212 50.32 1.26 37.01
CA ARG A 212 50.01 0.83 38.40
C ARG A 212 48.54 0.49 38.58
N ARG A 213 48.34 -0.69 39.17
CA ARG A 213 47.11 -1.38 39.58
C ARG A 213 46.53 -0.76 40.85
N PHE A 214 45.22 -0.85 41.03
CA PHE A 214 44.58 -1.48 42.21
C PHE A 214 43.15 -1.93 41.85
N SER A 215 42.78 -3.14 42.27
CA SER A 215 41.49 -3.85 42.10
C SER A 215 40.97 -4.25 43.50
N PRO A 216 39.85 -4.97 43.69
CA PRO A 216 38.53 -4.97 43.03
C PRO A 216 37.35 -4.89 44.05
N ALA A 217 36.13 -4.59 43.59
CA ALA A 217 34.89 -5.09 44.21
C ALA A 217 33.82 -5.29 43.13
N ASN A 218 33.47 -6.57 42.92
CA ASN A 218 32.51 -7.15 41.97
C ASN A 218 31.17 -6.40 41.93
N SER A 219 30.65 -5.96 40.78
CA SER A 219 30.04 -6.71 39.67
C SER A 219 28.82 -7.53 40.07
N ASN A 220 27.63 -7.03 39.72
CA ASN A 220 26.50 -7.79 39.15
C ASN A 220 25.36 -6.82 38.81
N GLU A 221 25.51 -6.16 37.67
CA GLU A 221 24.43 -5.48 36.96
C GLU A 221 23.73 -6.55 36.11
N TRP A 222 22.48 -6.83 36.45
CA TRP A 222 21.70 -7.95 35.92
C TRP A 222 21.06 -7.58 34.57
N HIS A 223 21.36 -8.36 33.54
CA HIS A 223 20.79 -8.27 32.19
C HIS A 223 19.52 -9.15 32.06
N PRO A 224 18.49 -8.71 31.31
CA PRO A 224 17.26 -9.46 31.15
C PRO A 224 17.40 -10.46 30.00
N ASP A 225 18.09 -11.57 30.22
CA ASP A 225 18.02 -12.79 29.40
C ASP A 225 18.80 -13.92 30.10
N ASP A 226 18.19 -14.53 31.13
CA ASP A 226 18.69 -15.81 31.68
C ASP A 226 17.50 -16.73 32.03
N PRO A 227 17.32 -17.86 31.32
CA PRO A 227 16.20 -18.79 31.52
C PRO A 227 16.66 -19.99 32.36
N ASN A 228 16.41 -19.99 33.67
CA ASN A 228 16.14 -21.16 34.52
C ASN A 228 16.50 -20.89 35.98
N THR A 229 15.50 -20.66 36.82
CA THR A 229 15.46 -21.24 38.17
C THR A 229 14.01 -21.58 38.51
N THR A 230 13.67 -22.85 38.31
CA THR A 230 12.59 -23.48 39.05
C THR A 230 13.02 -23.60 40.50
N ASP A 231 12.27 -22.99 41.42
CA ASP A 231 11.94 -23.70 42.65
C ASP A 231 10.53 -23.37 43.12
N LYS A 232 9.75 -24.44 43.20
CA LYS A 232 8.44 -24.50 43.81
C LYS A 232 8.65 -24.45 45.32
N GLN A 233 7.96 -23.52 46.01
CA GLN A 233 7.20 -23.74 47.25
C GLN A 233 7.07 -22.43 48.03
N ALA A 234 5.98 -21.71 47.79
CA ALA A 234 5.25 -21.02 48.86
C ALA A 234 3.80 -20.84 48.42
N LEU A 235 2.96 -21.56 49.13
CA LEU A 235 1.53 -21.69 49.03
C LEU A 235 0.84 -20.43 49.61
N HIS A 236 -0.32 -20.06 49.05
CA HIS A 236 -1.31 -19.08 49.55
C HIS A 236 -0.88 -17.61 49.70
N THR A 237 -1.32 -16.77 48.76
CA THR A 237 -2.14 -15.58 49.05
C THR A 237 -2.84 -15.12 47.77
N ASP A 238 -4.18 -15.18 47.77
CA ASP A 238 -5.03 -14.49 46.80
C ASP A 238 -4.85 -12.98 47.01
N GLY A 239 -4.01 -12.36 46.20
CA GLY A 239 -3.83 -10.90 46.14
C GLY A 239 -4.40 -10.34 44.84
N LYS A 240 -5.62 -9.81 44.90
CA LYS A 240 -6.20 -8.95 43.85
C LYS A 240 -5.17 -7.88 43.45
N LYS A 241 -4.63 -7.95 42.23
CA LYS A 241 -3.86 -6.83 41.65
C LYS A 241 -4.82 -5.66 41.45
N ASP A 242 -4.58 -4.59 42.20
CA ASP A 242 -5.41 -3.40 42.28
C ASP A 242 -5.68 -2.77 40.89
N PRO A 243 -6.95 -2.50 40.48
CA PRO A 243 -7.30 -1.88 39.20
C PRO A 243 -6.63 -0.52 38.94
N SER A 244 -6.18 0.15 40.01
CA SER A 244 -5.50 1.44 39.94
C SER A 244 -4.12 1.35 39.25
N GLN A 245 -3.37 0.25 39.42
CA GLN A 245 -2.03 0.09 38.82
C GLN A 245 -2.08 -0.10 37.29
N LYS A 246 -3.07 -0.83 36.78
CA LYS A 246 -3.26 -1.00 35.33
C LYS A 246 -3.65 0.32 34.66
N THR A 247 -4.49 1.12 35.32
CA THR A 247 -4.96 2.41 34.81
C THR A 247 -3.83 3.44 34.76
N LYS A 248 -2.99 3.50 35.82
CA LYS A 248 -1.80 4.37 35.84
C LYS A 248 -0.77 4.00 34.77
N LYS A 249 -0.56 2.70 34.52
CA LYS A 249 0.31 2.24 33.43
C LYS A 249 -0.23 2.58 32.04
N ALA A 250 -1.55 2.53 31.85
CA ALA A 250 -2.17 2.92 30.58
C ALA A 250 -2.03 4.44 30.34
N LEU A 251 -2.26 5.27 31.37
CA LEU A 251 -2.06 6.70 31.28
C LEU A 251 -0.61 7.06 30.93
N SER A 252 0.38 6.48 31.62
CA SER A 252 1.80 6.82 31.36
C SER A 252 2.26 6.51 29.94
N VAL A 253 1.61 5.54 29.26
CA VAL A 253 1.89 5.20 27.86
C VAL A 253 1.10 6.08 26.89
N MET A 254 -0.15 6.42 27.23
CA MET A 254 -1.04 7.19 26.37
C MET A 254 -0.85 8.71 26.48
N GLU A 255 -0.38 9.22 27.62
CA GLU A 255 -0.16 10.65 27.87
C GLU A 255 0.69 11.34 26.78
N PRO A 256 1.83 10.80 26.31
CA PRO A 256 2.57 11.42 25.20
C PRO A 256 1.85 11.35 23.85
N LEU A 257 0.83 10.49 23.70
CA LEU A 257 0.04 10.31 22.48
C LEU A 257 -1.26 11.15 22.48
N MET A 258 -1.61 11.76 23.61
CA MET A 258 -2.83 12.55 23.78
C MET A 258 -2.51 14.04 23.76
N HIS A 259 -2.90 14.73 22.68
CA HIS A 259 -2.64 16.16 22.52
C HIS A 259 -3.88 17.01 22.84
N GLU A 260 -3.66 18.17 23.45
CA GLU A 260 -4.73 19.15 23.60
C GLU A 260 -5.12 19.69 22.23
N LEU A 261 -6.41 19.71 21.91
CA LEU A 261 -6.94 20.33 20.70
C LEU A 261 -6.94 21.85 20.89
N ARG A 262 -5.93 22.51 20.33
CA ARG A 262 -5.71 23.97 20.31
C ARG A 262 -5.56 24.42 18.86
N ALA A 263 -5.48 25.73 18.61
CA ALA A 263 -5.25 26.26 17.26
C ALA A 263 -4.02 25.61 16.56
N GLU A 264 -2.95 25.34 17.32
CA GLU A 264 -1.71 24.69 16.85
C GLU A 264 -1.92 23.26 16.35
N SER A 265 -2.69 22.45 17.09
CA SER A 265 -2.92 21.03 16.79
C SER A 265 -4.16 20.81 15.90
N TYR A 266 -5.03 21.81 15.77
CA TYR A 266 -6.28 21.75 15.03
C TYR A 266 -6.11 21.36 13.56
N PHE A 267 -5.13 21.95 12.87
CA PHE A 267 -4.86 21.60 11.47
C PHE A 267 -4.43 20.15 11.32
N GLY A 268 -3.52 19.67 12.16
CA GLY A 268 -3.02 18.28 12.09
C GLY A 268 -4.05 17.25 12.54
N MET A 269 -4.85 17.56 13.56
CA MET A 269 -5.82 16.65 14.16
C MET A 269 -7.21 16.74 13.54
N VAL A 270 -7.54 17.75 12.73
CA VAL A 270 -8.89 17.91 12.16
C VAL A 270 -8.83 18.15 10.65
N ARG A 271 -8.17 19.21 10.17
CA ARG A 271 -8.25 19.61 8.75
C ARG A 271 -7.36 18.80 7.80
N LEU A 272 -6.22 18.33 8.26
CA LEU A 272 -5.19 17.64 7.46
C LEU A 272 -5.10 16.14 7.78
N LEU A 273 -6.17 15.56 8.35
CA LEU A 273 -6.26 14.11 8.55
C LEU A 273 -6.21 13.38 7.21
N LYS A 274 -5.37 12.36 7.13
CA LYS A 274 -5.33 11.46 5.95
C LYS A 274 -6.67 10.75 5.76
N PRO A 275 -7.01 10.36 4.51
CA PRO A 275 -8.14 9.46 4.25
C PRO A 275 -8.02 8.20 5.12
N GLY A 276 -9.09 7.86 5.84
CA GLY A 276 -9.12 6.72 6.77
C GLY A 276 -8.66 7.01 8.20
N CYS A 277 -8.04 8.17 8.47
CA CYS A 277 -7.67 8.57 9.83
C CYS A 277 -8.82 9.27 10.57
N ARG A 278 -8.92 9.05 11.88
CA ARG A 278 -9.95 9.63 12.76
C ARG A 278 -9.31 10.20 14.03
N SER A 279 -9.85 11.31 14.51
CA SER A 279 -9.40 11.93 15.76
C SER A 279 -10.43 11.73 16.85
N VAL A 280 -10.03 11.10 17.95
CA VAL A 280 -10.89 10.85 19.12
C VAL A 280 -10.56 11.92 20.17
N ILE A 281 -11.50 12.83 20.38
CA ILE A 281 -11.33 14.04 21.22
C ILE A 281 -12.26 13.97 22.42
N LEU A 282 -11.71 13.99 23.64
CA LEU A 282 -12.47 14.04 24.89
C LEU A 282 -12.69 15.48 25.36
N LEU A 283 -13.92 15.85 25.72
CA LEU A 283 -14.22 17.15 26.33
C LEU A 283 -13.95 17.11 27.83
N VAL A 284 -13.07 17.99 28.31
CA VAL A 284 -12.62 18.05 29.71
C VAL A 284 -12.68 19.47 30.28
N ASP A 285 -12.68 19.53 31.60
CA ASP A 285 -12.59 20.74 32.41
C ASP A 285 -11.31 20.68 33.28
N GLU A 286 -10.81 21.81 33.78
CA GLU A 286 -9.55 21.90 34.54
C GLU A 286 -9.59 21.02 35.80
N GLU A 287 -10.71 21.03 36.54
CA GLU A 287 -10.87 20.23 37.76
C GLU A 287 -11.03 18.72 37.50
N ASN A 288 -11.52 18.32 36.32
CA ASN A 288 -11.88 16.92 36.03
C ASN A 288 -11.02 16.27 34.94
N ARG A 289 -10.03 17.01 34.41
CA ARG A 289 -9.13 16.55 33.36
C ARG A 289 -8.42 15.25 33.73
N GLN A 290 -7.73 15.21 34.87
CA GLN A 290 -6.94 14.05 35.27
C GLN A 290 -7.77 12.74 35.41
N PRO A 291 -8.87 12.71 36.19
CA PRO A 291 -9.65 11.47 36.34
C PRO A 291 -10.38 11.03 35.06
N LEU A 292 -10.71 11.95 34.16
CA LEU A 292 -11.32 11.63 32.86
C LEU A 292 -10.30 11.11 31.85
N LEU A 293 -9.09 11.70 31.83
CA LEU A 293 -8.00 11.21 30.99
C LEU A 293 -7.55 9.80 31.39
N GLU A 294 -7.55 9.48 32.69
CA GLU A 294 -7.27 8.11 33.18
C GLU A 294 -8.28 7.08 32.66
N GLN A 295 -9.58 7.40 32.73
CA GLN A 295 -10.65 6.54 32.21
C GLN A 295 -10.62 6.46 30.68
N PHE A 296 -10.35 7.58 30.02
CA PHE A 296 -10.26 7.65 28.57
C PHE A 296 -9.08 6.79 28.07
N ALA A 297 -7.88 7.00 28.62
CA ALA A 297 -6.67 6.25 28.32
C ALA A 297 -6.87 4.74 28.44
N ARG A 298 -7.59 4.28 29.47
CA ARG A 298 -7.92 2.86 29.66
C ARG A 298 -8.70 2.27 28.47
N ASN A 299 -9.68 3.01 27.94
CA ASN A 299 -10.52 2.55 26.83
C ASN A 299 -9.79 2.61 25.48
N ILE A 300 -8.92 3.61 25.26
CA ILE A 300 -8.19 3.77 24.00
C ILE A 300 -6.84 3.05 23.95
N TYR A 301 -6.33 2.54 25.08
CA TYR A 301 -5.06 1.81 25.17
C TYR A 301 -4.88 0.65 24.16
N PRO A 302 -5.92 -0.14 23.82
CA PRO A 302 -5.81 -1.16 22.78
C PRO A 302 -5.48 -0.57 21.39
N LEU A 303 -5.90 0.67 21.12
CA LEU A 303 -5.72 1.36 19.85
C LEU A 303 -4.37 2.10 19.73
N ARG A 304 -3.50 2.06 20.76
CA ARG A 304 -2.26 2.86 20.84
C ARG A 304 -1.26 2.66 19.68
N ASN A 305 -1.23 1.46 19.09
CA ASN A 305 -0.31 1.13 17.99
C ASN A 305 -0.94 1.37 16.61
N ASN A 306 -2.19 1.84 16.56
CA ASN A 306 -2.90 2.04 15.32
C ASN A 306 -2.68 3.45 14.77
N LYS A 307 -1.98 3.54 13.64
CA LYS A 307 -1.65 4.81 12.97
C LYS A 307 -2.87 5.53 12.38
N THR A 308 -4.05 4.90 12.35
CA THR A 308 -5.29 5.52 11.85
C THR A 308 -5.99 6.39 12.89
N PHE A 309 -5.69 6.22 14.17
CA PHE A 309 -6.31 7.01 15.24
C PHE A 309 -5.34 8.04 15.81
N SER A 310 -5.83 9.26 15.99
CA SER A 310 -5.17 10.26 16.83
C SER A 310 -6.03 10.57 18.04
N PHE A 311 -5.38 10.81 19.19
CA PHE A 311 -6.07 10.97 20.47
C PHE A 311 -5.81 12.36 21.01
N GLY A 312 -6.86 12.98 21.57
CA GLY A 312 -6.73 14.30 22.17
C GLY A 312 -7.85 14.65 23.12
N TYR A 313 -7.75 15.85 23.68
CA TYR A 313 -8.76 16.41 24.56
C TYR A 313 -8.99 17.89 24.27
N LEU A 314 -10.21 18.37 24.52
CA LEU A 314 -10.62 19.76 24.32
C LEU A 314 -11.03 20.37 25.65
N MET A 315 -10.38 21.48 26.04
CA MET A 315 -10.78 22.26 27.22
C MET A 315 -12.09 23.02 26.91
N VAL A 316 -13.18 22.62 27.57
CA VAL A 316 -14.53 23.14 27.29
C VAL A 316 -14.63 24.63 27.61
N GLU A 317 -14.08 25.08 28.73
CA GLU A 317 -14.16 26.48 29.16
C GLU A 317 -13.63 27.47 28.10
N LYS A 318 -12.57 27.07 27.40
CA LYS A 318 -11.91 27.88 26.37
C LYS A 318 -12.59 27.78 25.01
N ASN A 319 -13.10 26.60 24.66
CA ASN A 319 -13.50 26.24 23.29
C ASN A 319 -15.00 25.91 23.13
N LEU A 320 -15.84 26.26 24.09
CA LEU A 320 -17.30 26.04 24.01
C LEU A 320 -17.96 26.65 22.75
N PRO A 321 -17.58 27.86 22.28
CA PRO A 321 -18.15 28.41 21.03
C PRO A 321 -17.87 27.54 19.81
N TRP A 322 -16.68 26.92 19.75
CA TRP A 322 -16.31 26.00 18.68
C TRP A 322 -17.20 24.75 18.71
N PHE A 323 -17.41 24.18 19.90
CA PHE A 323 -18.29 23.02 20.06
C PHE A 323 -19.76 23.34 19.73
N ARG A 324 -20.26 24.52 20.08
CA ARG A 324 -21.62 24.98 19.71
C ARG A 324 -21.80 25.06 18.20
N LYS A 325 -20.86 25.68 17.49
CA LYS A 325 -20.89 25.79 16.02
C LYS A 325 -20.84 24.42 15.35
N LEU A 326 -20.11 23.47 15.92
CA LEU A 326 -20.11 22.09 15.43
C LEU A 326 -21.50 21.42 15.55
N LEU A 327 -22.22 21.68 16.65
CA LEU A 327 -23.56 21.13 16.88
C LEU A 327 -24.68 21.81 16.07
N GLU A 328 -24.50 23.05 15.60
CA GLU A 328 -25.47 23.72 14.73
C GLU A 328 -25.78 22.89 13.47
N HIS A 329 -24.78 22.19 12.93
CA HIS A 329 -24.92 21.32 11.77
C HIS A 329 -25.59 19.95 12.06
N THR A 330 -25.93 19.67 13.32
CA THR A 330 -26.66 18.46 13.71
C THR A 330 -28.18 18.66 13.76
N LEU A 331 -28.64 19.91 13.58
CA LEU A 331 -30.05 20.24 13.56
C LEU A 331 -30.67 19.87 12.20
N PRO A 332 -31.88 19.28 12.16
CA PRO A 332 -32.55 18.98 10.90
C PRO A 332 -32.89 20.27 10.13
N LEU A 333 -32.39 20.38 8.89
CA LEU A 333 -32.80 21.40 7.92
C LEU A 333 -34.24 21.10 7.49
N GLY A 334 -35.25 21.70 8.14
CA GLY A 334 -36.63 21.44 7.72
C GLY A 334 -37.79 22.00 8.56
N GLU A 335 -37.60 22.96 9.47
CA GLU A 335 -38.70 23.52 10.26
C GLU A 335 -38.78 25.06 10.24
N GLU A 336 -38.27 25.73 9.21
CA GLU A 336 -38.56 27.16 9.02
C GLU A 336 -39.86 27.41 8.22
N GLU A 337 -40.31 26.48 7.35
CA GLU A 337 -41.52 26.67 6.53
C GLU A 337 -42.85 26.19 7.16
N LYS A 338 -42.82 25.44 8.28
CA LYS A 338 -44.06 24.95 8.94
C LYS A 338 -44.53 25.80 10.12
N ALA A 339 -43.79 26.85 10.48
CA ALA A 339 -44.13 27.71 11.61
C ALA A 339 -45.17 28.79 11.28
N GLU A 340 -45.42 29.09 9.99
CA GLU A 340 -46.39 30.14 9.62
C GLU A 340 -47.85 29.66 9.52
N THR A 341 -48.10 28.35 9.48
CA THR A 341 -49.47 27.82 9.29
C THR A 341 -50.20 27.42 10.57
N ASN A 342 -49.54 27.40 11.73
CA ASN A 342 -50.16 26.99 13.00
C ASN A 342 -50.18 28.10 14.07
N MET A 343 -50.51 29.34 13.68
CA MET A 343 -50.95 30.39 14.61
C MET A 343 -52.44 30.24 14.95
N ALA A 344 -52.80 29.17 15.65
CA ALA A 344 -54.03 29.13 16.42
C ALA A 344 -53.93 28.04 17.50
N SER A 345 -54.01 28.45 18.75
CA SER A 345 -54.09 27.62 19.98
C SER A 345 -52.79 27.02 20.54
N SER A 346 -52.11 27.78 21.40
CA SER A 346 -51.90 27.45 22.83
C SER A 346 -50.67 28.18 23.36
N SER A 347 -50.86 28.82 24.51
CA SER A 347 -49.85 29.60 25.22
C SER A 347 -48.80 28.68 25.86
N GLY A 348 -47.63 28.61 25.25
CA GLY A 348 -46.43 28.00 25.84
C GLY A 348 -45.20 28.49 25.09
N LYS A 349 -44.35 29.31 25.73
CA LYS A 349 -43.09 29.81 25.16
C LYS A 349 -42.17 28.63 24.89
N THR A 350 -42.12 28.17 23.65
CA THR A 350 -41.16 27.14 23.21
C THR A 350 -40.01 27.89 22.54
N ALA A 351 -38.91 28.06 23.27
CA ALA A 351 -37.71 28.74 22.78
C ALA A 351 -37.19 28.06 21.50
N SER A 352 -36.72 28.86 20.53
CA SER A 352 -36.16 28.38 19.27
C SER A 352 -35.04 27.36 19.55
N MET A 353 -34.93 26.29 18.75
CA MET A 353 -33.89 25.27 18.89
C MET A 353 -32.47 25.87 18.89
N TYR A 354 -32.30 27.03 18.23
CA TYR A 354 -31.08 27.84 18.24
C TYR A 354 -30.81 28.53 19.61
N GLU A 355 -31.85 28.97 20.32
CA GLU A 355 -31.73 29.49 21.69
C GLU A 355 -31.32 28.39 22.68
N ARG A 356 -31.74 27.14 22.44
CA ARG A 356 -31.34 25.97 23.26
C ARG A 356 -29.86 25.63 23.11
N LEU A 357 -29.27 25.80 21.92
CA LEU A 357 -27.82 25.65 21.69
C LEU A 357 -27.00 26.75 22.37
N LYS A 358 -27.51 28.00 22.40
CA LYS A 358 -26.88 29.11 23.15
C LYS A 358 -26.90 28.88 24.68
N ALA A 359 -27.89 28.11 25.17
CA ALA A 359 -28.05 27.77 26.59
C ALA A 359 -27.29 26.50 27.05
N ILE A 360 -26.44 25.89 26.21
CA ILE A 360 -25.66 24.70 26.59
C ILE A 360 -24.77 25.02 27.80
N ASN A 361 -24.99 24.26 28.88
CA ASN A 361 -24.22 24.35 30.12
C ASN A 361 -22.86 23.62 29.96
N PRO A 362 -21.71 24.32 30.12
CA PRO A 362 -20.39 23.73 30.00
C PRO A 362 -20.21 22.46 30.86
N ARG A 363 -20.75 22.47 32.09
CA ARG A 363 -20.60 21.36 33.06
C ARG A 363 -21.33 20.08 32.64
N GLN A 364 -22.35 20.17 31.80
CA GLN A 364 -23.07 19.01 31.28
C GLN A 364 -22.44 18.43 30.01
N THR A 365 -21.47 19.12 29.40
CA THR A 365 -20.75 18.62 28.20
C THR A 365 -19.48 17.84 28.54
N ILE A 366 -19.06 17.88 29.81
CA ILE A 366 -17.86 17.20 30.30
C ILE A 366 -18.00 15.68 30.14
N GLY A 367 -16.98 15.02 29.60
CA GLY A 367 -16.98 13.59 29.33
C GLY A 367 -17.61 13.18 27.99
N THR A 368 -18.09 14.14 27.20
CA THR A 368 -18.48 13.92 25.80
C THR A 368 -17.23 13.55 24.98
N VAL A 369 -17.33 12.53 24.13
CA VAL A 369 -16.25 12.15 23.21
C VAL A 369 -16.70 12.40 21.78
N LEU A 370 -15.85 13.08 21.02
CA LEU A 370 -16.05 13.37 19.60
C LEU A 370 -15.09 12.52 18.78
N VAL A 371 -15.61 11.86 17.74
CA VAL A 371 -14.78 11.21 16.74
C VAL A 371 -14.91 11.97 15.43
N LEU A 372 -13.82 12.63 15.02
CA LEU A 372 -13.78 13.54 13.87
C LEU A 372 -13.13 12.85 12.68
N CYS A 373 -13.76 12.93 11.50
CA CYS A 373 -13.17 12.52 10.23
C CYS A 373 -12.92 13.74 9.34
N GLY A 374 -11.68 14.21 9.34
CA GLY A 374 -11.27 15.42 8.63
C GLY A 374 -11.56 15.42 7.13
N TRP A 375 -11.24 14.30 6.47
CA TRP A 375 -11.34 14.14 5.01
C TRP A 375 -12.78 14.07 4.50
N LYS A 376 -13.64 13.27 5.15
CA LYS A 376 -15.05 13.08 4.74
C LYS A 376 -16.01 14.06 5.42
N LEU A 377 -15.49 15.05 6.15
CA LEU A 377 -16.25 16.10 6.84
C LEU A 377 -17.45 15.55 7.63
N TYR A 378 -17.19 14.59 8.52
CA TYR A 378 -18.22 14.12 9.45
C TYR A 378 -17.67 13.91 10.85
N PHE A 379 -18.57 13.87 11.83
CA PHE A 379 -18.24 13.46 13.18
C PHE A 379 -19.28 12.52 13.79
N SER A 380 -18.87 11.78 14.80
CA SER A 380 -19.75 10.99 15.68
C SER A 380 -19.57 11.46 17.11
N ILE A 381 -20.63 11.43 17.90
CA ILE A 381 -20.66 11.94 19.27
C ILE A 381 -21.09 10.84 20.24
N TYR A 382 -20.30 10.65 21.28
CA TYR A 382 -20.67 9.90 22.48
C TYR A 382 -20.96 10.90 23.59
N HIS A 383 -22.13 10.79 24.22
CA HIS A 383 -22.49 11.61 25.35
C HIS A 383 -22.78 10.73 26.57
N PRO A 384 -22.16 10.97 27.73
CA PRO A 384 -22.42 10.21 28.95
C PRO A 384 -23.88 10.30 29.37
N MET A 385 -24.52 9.17 29.69
CA MET A 385 -25.83 9.18 30.32
C MET A 385 -25.70 9.64 31.78
N HIS A 386 -26.21 10.84 32.07
CA HIS A 386 -26.49 11.23 33.46
C HIS A 386 -27.67 10.40 33.95
N THR A 387 -27.43 9.45 34.85
CA THR A 387 -28.48 8.62 35.46
C THR A 387 -29.43 9.47 36.30
N THR A 388 -30.50 9.98 35.68
CA THR A 388 -31.75 10.31 36.36
C THR A 388 -32.89 9.70 35.55
N PRO A 389 -33.69 8.79 36.10
CA PRO A 389 -34.89 8.33 35.43
C PRO A 389 -35.90 9.49 35.41
N ASN A 390 -36.56 9.69 34.28
CA ASN A 390 -37.70 10.61 34.07
C ASN A 390 -37.46 12.08 33.66
N LYS A 391 -36.47 12.41 32.81
CA LYS A 391 -36.62 13.59 31.92
C LYS A 391 -36.12 13.31 30.51
N LYS A 392 -36.94 13.72 29.53
CA LYS A 392 -36.71 13.62 28.08
C LYS A 392 -35.31 14.09 27.69
N HIS A 393 -34.69 13.33 26.78
CA HIS A 393 -33.37 13.51 26.19
C HIS A 393 -33.09 14.98 25.83
N PHE A 394 -32.00 15.56 26.32
CA PHE A 394 -31.61 16.95 26.05
C PHE A 394 -31.41 17.24 24.54
N LEU A 395 -31.08 16.20 23.77
CA LEU A 395 -30.80 16.27 22.33
C LEU A 395 -31.87 15.63 21.41
N GLY A 396 -32.98 15.09 21.95
CA GLY A 396 -34.11 14.63 21.13
C GLY A 396 -33.79 13.60 20.02
N PHE A 397 -32.94 12.60 20.30
CA PHE A 397 -32.70 11.49 19.39
C PHE A 397 -33.35 10.23 19.97
N GLU A 398 -34.41 9.73 19.31
CA GLU A 398 -34.95 8.39 19.56
C GLU A 398 -34.08 7.36 18.81
N ASP A 399 -33.81 6.22 19.44
CA ASP A 399 -33.09 5.07 18.87
C ASP A 399 -34.16 4.04 18.46
N ASP A 400 -34.39 3.88 17.16
CA ASP A 400 -35.33 2.89 16.58
C ASP A 400 -34.71 1.47 16.60
N GLY A 401 -34.31 1.01 17.79
CA GLY A 401 -33.77 -0.33 18.03
C GLY A 401 -34.78 -1.18 18.82
N GLU A 402 -35.26 -2.24 18.18
CA GLU A 402 -36.27 -3.23 18.59
C GLU A 402 -36.31 -3.59 20.09
N GLU A 403 -37.56 -3.67 20.61
CA GLU A 403 -37.92 -4.23 21.90
C GLU A 403 -37.49 -5.71 22.02
N ALA A 404 -36.52 -6.00 22.89
CA ALA A 404 -36.24 -7.35 23.35
C ALA A 404 -36.79 -7.53 24.77
N SER A 405 -37.95 -8.19 24.82
CA SER A 405 -38.66 -8.82 25.93
C SER A 405 -37.93 -8.95 27.28
N ASP A 406 -38.55 -8.34 28.28
CA ASP A 406 -38.30 -8.50 29.71
C ASP A 406 -38.75 -9.90 30.19
N TYR A 407 -37.85 -10.67 30.81
CA TYR A 407 -38.20 -11.86 31.58
C TYR A 407 -37.34 -11.86 32.86
N MET A 408 -37.87 -11.24 33.92
CA MET A 408 -37.37 -11.40 35.28
C MET A 408 -38.37 -12.21 36.10
N THR A 409 -37.93 -13.38 36.56
CA THR A 409 -38.56 -14.16 37.63
C THR A 409 -38.09 -13.66 39.00
N SER A 410 -39.06 -13.26 39.82
CA SER A 410 -39.22 -13.44 41.29
C SER A 410 -38.06 -13.03 42.22
N GLU A 411 -38.24 -12.47 43.42
CA GLU A 411 -39.34 -12.45 44.38
C GLU A 411 -38.93 -11.53 45.57
N ASN A 412 -39.93 -10.94 46.26
CA ASN A 412 -39.96 -10.54 47.69
C ASN A 412 -39.11 -9.33 48.15
N ASP A 413 -39.54 -8.41 49.03
CA ASP A 413 -40.68 -8.31 49.95
C ASP A 413 -40.94 -6.81 50.32
N ASP A 414 -42.13 -6.59 50.89
CA ASP A 414 -42.78 -5.36 51.36
C ASP A 414 -42.03 -4.51 52.42
N ASP A 415 -42.25 -3.19 52.44
CA ASP A 415 -42.99 -2.48 53.52
C ASP A 415 -42.87 -0.94 53.47
N ASP A 416 -44.06 -0.33 53.45
CA ASP A 416 -44.60 0.80 54.23
C ASP A 416 -44.12 2.28 54.07
N ASP A 417 -45.15 3.13 54.17
CA ASP A 417 -45.23 4.57 54.01
C ASP A 417 -44.49 5.37 55.11
N THR A 418 -43.79 6.45 54.73
CA THR A 418 -43.84 7.71 55.50
C THR A 418 -43.24 8.90 54.74
N SER A 419 -44.08 9.92 54.56
CA SER A 419 -43.70 11.26 54.16
C SER A 419 -42.71 11.87 55.17
N THR A 420 -41.43 11.97 54.80
CA THR A 420 -40.49 12.87 55.49
C THR A 420 -39.78 13.72 54.45
N SER A 421 -40.04 15.02 54.50
CA SER A 421 -39.30 16.06 53.80
C SER A 421 -37.83 16.04 54.23
N VAL A 422 -37.01 15.25 53.53
CA VAL A 422 -35.55 15.29 53.64
C VAL A 422 -35.03 16.10 52.47
N ARG A 423 -34.45 17.26 52.78
CA ARG A 423 -33.52 18.00 51.91
C ARG A 423 -32.50 17.00 51.34
N ARG A 424 -32.75 16.44 50.15
CA ARG A 424 -31.75 15.64 49.44
C ARG A 424 -30.83 16.61 48.71
N SER A 425 -29.72 16.87 49.39
CA SER A 425 -28.46 17.35 48.83
C SER A 425 -28.27 16.88 47.38
N PHE A 426 -27.95 17.81 46.49
CA PHE A 426 -27.35 17.52 45.19
C PHE A 426 -26.08 16.68 45.44
N LYS A 427 -26.20 15.35 45.46
CA LYS A 427 -25.06 14.44 45.39
C LYS A 427 -24.53 14.55 43.96
N GLY A 428 -23.37 15.18 43.83
CA GLY A 428 -22.65 15.33 42.56
C GLY A 428 -22.51 13.98 41.85
N VAL A 429 -22.63 14.02 40.52
CA VAL A 429 -22.30 12.92 39.62
C VAL A 429 -20.88 12.46 39.95
N SER A 430 -20.66 11.17 40.26
CA SER A 430 -19.30 10.68 40.48
C SER A 430 -18.57 10.68 39.13
N VAL A 431 -17.55 11.54 39.00
CA VAL A 431 -16.70 11.65 37.81
C VAL A 431 -16.07 10.30 37.45
N GLN A 432 -15.95 9.38 38.40
CA GLN A 432 -15.43 8.03 38.22
C GLN A 432 -16.26 7.11 37.28
N ASN A 433 -17.52 7.44 36.96
CA ASN A 433 -18.40 6.56 36.17
C ASN A 433 -18.79 7.10 34.78
N VAL A 434 -18.30 8.29 34.40
CA VAL A 434 -18.76 9.04 33.22
C VAL A 434 -18.45 8.33 31.90
N LEU A 435 -17.33 7.61 31.81
CA LEU A 435 -16.89 6.92 30.58
C LEU A 435 -17.11 5.40 30.61
N ASN A 436 -17.94 4.86 31.52
CA ASN A 436 -18.16 3.41 31.62
C ASN A 436 -18.81 2.81 30.37
N GLY A 437 -19.70 3.55 29.69
CA GLY A 437 -20.33 3.13 28.44
C GLY A 437 -19.50 3.40 27.17
N PHE A 438 -18.38 4.11 27.31
CA PHE A 438 -17.59 4.56 26.15
C PHE A 438 -16.93 3.41 25.41
N GLY A 439 -16.46 2.37 26.11
CA GLY A 439 -15.84 1.19 25.48
C GLY A 439 -16.77 0.50 24.48
N ASN A 440 -17.99 0.16 24.92
CA ASN A 440 -18.99 -0.49 24.07
C ASN A 440 -19.43 0.40 22.89
N TRP A 441 -19.53 1.72 23.12
CA TRP A 441 -19.83 2.67 22.05
C TRP A 441 -18.70 2.77 21.03
N LEU A 442 -17.44 2.73 21.48
CA LEU A 442 -16.26 2.74 20.62
C LEU A 442 -16.21 1.48 19.76
N ASP A 443 -16.57 0.31 20.29
CA ASP A 443 -16.65 -0.94 19.52
C ASP A 443 -17.72 -0.85 18.41
N ARG A 444 -18.93 -0.36 18.73
CA ARG A 444 -19.99 -0.10 17.74
C ARG A 444 -19.57 0.91 16.65
N LEU A 445 -18.82 1.94 17.04
CA LEU A 445 -18.27 2.92 16.10
C LEU A 445 -17.24 2.27 15.16
N LEU A 446 -16.42 1.35 15.65
CA LEU A 446 -15.44 0.60 14.84
C LEU A 446 -16.13 -0.39 13.90
N GLU A 447 -17.22 -1.02 14.34
CA GLU A 447 -18.09 -1.88 13.52
C GLU A 447 -18.86 -1.08 12.44
N GLY A 448 -19.08 0.21 12.68
CA GLY A 448 -19.73 1.13 11.73
C GLY A 448 -21.23 1.32 11.97
N SER A 449 -21.77 0.86 13.10
CA SER A 449 -23.18 0.95 13.47
C SER A 449 -23.59 2.27 14.14
N ILE A 450 -22.66 3.21 14.33
CA ILE A 450 -22.91 4.52 14.94
C ILE A 450 -23.19 5.59 13.86
N ARG A 451 -24.19 6.44 14.13
CA ARG A 451 -24.58 7.57 13.28
C ARG A 451 -23.40 8.54 13.04
N ARG A 452 -23.32 9.04 11.81
CA ARG A 452 -22.34 10.04 11.36
C ARG A 452 -23.07 11.34 11.02
N TYR A 453 -22.61 12.45 11.59
CA TYR A 453 -23.12 13.79 11.32
C TYR A 453 -22.18 14.47 10.32
N TYR A 454 -22.67 14.71 9.10
CA TYR A 454 -21.91 15.37 8.05
C TYR A 454 -22.01 16.89 8.18
N ILE A 455 -20.90 17.58 7.92
CA ILE A 455 -20.80 19.04 8.01
C ILE A 455 -20.24 19.60 6.69
N PRO A 456 -20.66 20.81 6.28
CA PRO A 456 -20.14 21.44 5.06
C PRO A 456 -18.71 21.95 5.22
N GLU A 457 -18.33 22.41 6.42
CA GLU A 457 -16.97 22.85 6.74
C GLU A 457 -16.67 22.71 8.25
N TRP A 458 -15.39 22.57 8.59
CA TRP A 458 -14.96 22.57 9.99
C TRP A 458 -14.92 24.01 10.57
N PRO A 459 -15.35 24.25 11.82
CA PRO A 459 -15.35 25.60 12.39
C PRO A 459 -13.94 26.19 12.58
N ASP A 460 -13.64 27.32 11.94
CA ASP A 460 -12.32 27.97 11.92
C ASP A 460 -11.85 28.62 13.26
N ASN A 461 -12.63 28.52 14.35
CA ASN A 461 -12.52 29.40 15.54
C ASN A 461 -12.09 28.70 16.85
N LEU A 462 -11.15 27.74 16.82
CA LEU A 462 -10.49 27.38 18.09
C LEU A 462 -9.72 28.61 18.57
N LYS A 463 -10.11 29.16 19.73
CA LYS A 463 -9.45 30.35 20.29
C LYS A 463 -7.96 30.00 20.50
N SER A 464 -7.08 30.63 19.72
CA SER A 464 -5.77 30.98 20.26
C SER A 464 -6.00 32.05 21.33
N ASP A 465 -5.07 32.25 22.26
CA ASP A 465 -5.12 33.37 23.21
C ASP A 465 -4.99 34.76 22.52
N VAL A 466 -5.33 34.87 21.22
CA VAL A 466 -5.12 36.05 20.37
C VAL A 466 -6.42 36.43 19.68
N ASP A 467 -6.89 37.64 19.98
CA ASP A 467 -8.08 38.28 19.42
C ASP A 467 -7.81 38.73 17.96
N MET A 468 -8.62 38.27 17.00
CA MET A 468 -8.49 38.57 15.56
C MET A 468 -8.86 40.02 15.19
N SER A 469 -9.11 40.87 16.18
CA SER A 469 -9.28 42.32 16.01
C SER A 469 -7.98 43.12 16.18
N GLU A 470 -6.86 42.47 16.57
CA GLU A 470 -5.57 43.11 16.71
C GLU A 470 -4.84 43.26 15.37
N LYS A 471 -4.22 44.43 15.15
CA LYS A 471 -3.35 44.68 13.99
C LYS A 471 -2.24 43.61 13.93
N PRO A 472 -1.83 43.18 12.72
CA PRO A 472 -0.75 42.20 12.57
C PRO A 472 0.49 42.67 13.33
N LYS A 473 1.04 41.80 14.18
CA LYS A 473 2.23 42.10 14.98
C LYS A 473 3.48 41.99 14.11
N SER A 474 3.60 42.96 13.20
CA SER A 474 4.71 43.06 12.25
C SER A 474 5.15 44.51 12.08
N VAL A 475 6.46 44.70 11.89
CA VAL A 475 7.06 46.02 11.64
C VAL A 475 7.62 46.06 10.22
N LYS A 476 7.08 46.97 9.39
CA LYS A 476 7.53 47.18 8.00
C LYS A 476 8.62 48.25 7.94
N LYS A 477 9.71 47.96 7.23
CA LYS A 477 10.74 48.91 6.81
C LYS A 477 10.94 48.81 5.31
N THR A 478 10.64 49.89 4.59
CA THR A 478 10.85 49.93 3.13
C THR A 478 12.32 50.13 2.82
N LEU A 479 12.92 49.20 2.06
CA LEU A 479 14.32 49.25 1.65
C LEU A 479 14.47 49.94 0.29
N ASN A 480 13.55 49.66 -0.63
CA ASN A 480 13.45 50.33 -1.91
C ASN A 480 11.98 50.70 -2.17
N ALA A 481 11.73 51.97 -2.47
CA ALA A 481 10.39 52.44 -2.80
C ALA A 481 9.99 51.89 -4.18
N GLY A 482 8.84 51.20 -4.25
CA GLY A 482 8.29 50.71 -5.51
C GLY A 482 7.74 51.83 -6.39
N ARG A 483 7.03 51.44 -7.45
CA ARG A 483 6.48 52.34 -8.47
C ARG A 483 4.95 52.30 -8.45
N GLY A 484 4.35 53.43 -8.82
CA GLY A 484 2.91 53.54 -9.02
C GLY A 484 2.11 53.68 -7.73
N GLN A 485 0.83 53.30 -7.79
CA GLN A 485 -0.07 53.27 -6.66
C GLN A 485 -0.19 51.83 -6.12
N VAL A 486 -0.64 51.68 -4.87
CA VAL A 486 -0.88 50.37 -4.27
C VAL A 486 -1.93 49.63 -5.11
N PRO A 487 -1.63 48.42 -5.62
CA PRO A 487 -2.58 47.65 -6.40
C PRO A 487 -3.88 47.37 -5.63
N GLN A 488 -5.00 47.33 -6.34
CA GLN A 488 -6.27 46.94 -5.73
C GLN A 488 -6.35 45.41 -5.66
N TYR A 489 -6.22 44.86 -4.45
CA TYR A 489 -6.27 43.41 -4.22
C TYR A 489 -7.71 42.93 -4.05
N VAL A 490 -8.32 42.46 -5.15
CA VAL A 490 -9.59 41.71 -5.17
C VAL A 490 -9.35 40.20 -5.06
N ASP A 491 -10.38 39.43 -4.69
CA ASP A 491 -10.26 37.97 -4.65
C ASP A 491 -9.90 37.41 -6.04
N GLY A 492 -8.88 36.55 -6.08
CA GLY A 492 -8.27 36.06 -7.32
C GLY A 492 -7.14 36.93 -7.86
N THR A 493 -6.75 38.03 -7.22
CA THR A 493 -5.56 38.80 -7.64
C THR A 493 -4.31 37.94 -7.49
N LYS A 494 -3.45 37.89 -8.51
CA LYS A 494 -2.18 37.15 -8.50
C LYS A 494 -1.02 38.09 -8.21
N ALA A 495 -0.25 37.84 -7.16
CA ALA A 495 1.00 38.54 -6.88
C ALA A 495 2.20 37.64 -7.14
N ILE A 496 3.18 38.17 -7.86
CA ILE A 496 4.44 37.51 -8.19
C ILE A 496 5.55 38.25 -7.45
N PHE A 497 6.32 37.55 -6.62
CA PHE A 497 7.32 38.17 -5.75
C PHE A 497 8.48 37.22 -5.42
N ASN A 498 9.63 37.79 -5.09
CA ASN A 498 10.70 37.07 -4.42
C ASN A 498 10.64 37.34 -2.92
N PHE A 499 11.01 36.37 -2.10
CA PHE A 499 11.22 36.58 -0.67
C PHE A 499 12.50 35.91 -0.17
N GLU A 500 13.09 36.52 0.87
CA GLU A 500 14.18 35.96 1.69
C GLU A 500 13.72 35.94 3.15
N VAL A 501 14.01 34.85 3.86
CA VAL A 501 13.67 34.67 5.27
C VAL A 501 14.93 34.57 6.10
N LEU A 502 15.01 35.42 7.11
CA LEU A 502 16.17 35.59 7.98
C LEU A 502 15.82 35.24 9.42
N ARG A 503 16.65 34.38 10.01
CA ARG A 503 16.61 34.01 11.43
C ARG A 503 17.63 34.85 12.21
N PRO A 504 17.24 35.56 13.28
CA PRO A 504 18.20 36.26 14.13
C PRO A 504 19.01 35.27 14.99
N SER A 505 20.30 35.54 15.18
CA SER A 505 21.18 34.74 16.06
C SER A 505 20.95 34.98 17.55
N ASP A 506 20.57 36.21 17.94
CA ASP A 506 20.17 36.58 19.30
C ASP A 506 18.99 37.56 19.23
N VAL A 507 18.00 37.36 20.10
CA VAL A 507 16.75 38.14 20.18
C VAL A 507 16.59 38.78 21.57
N SER A 508 17.57 38.62 22.47
CA SER A 508 17.51 39.08 23.87
C SER A 508 17.20 40.58 24.03
N ASN A 509 17.66 41.41 23.08
CA ASN A 509 17.46 42.87 23.06
C ASN A 509 16.56 43.35 21.90
N GLY A 510 15.68 42.49 21.38
CA GLY A 510 14.87 42.76 20.19
C GLY A 510 15.55 42.34 18.88
N MET A 511 14.95 42.69 17.73
CA MET A 511 15.45 42.30 16.41
C MET A 511 16.73 43.07 16.05
N PRO A 512 17.85 42.40 15.76
CA PRO A 512 19.10 43.07 15.39
C PRO A 512 18.98 43.98 14.15
N GLU A 513 19.74 45.08 14.12
CA GLU A 513 19.79 45.95 12.94
C GLU A 513 20.81 45.48 11.89
N SER A 514 21.94 44.89 12.32
CA SER A 514 22.99 44.42 11.42
C SER A 514 22.61 43.11 10.73
N ARG A 515 22.87 43.02 9.41
CA ARG A 515 22.62 41.81 8.58
C ARG A 515 23.47 40.61 9.00
N ASP A 516 24.63 40.85 9.61
CA ASP A 516 25.57 39.79 10.04
C ASP A 516 25.06 39.00 11.24
N ALA A 517 24.07 39.55 11.97
CA ALA A 517 23.39 38.88 13.07
C ALA A 517 22.23 37.96 12.61
N TYR A 518 22.14 37.68 11.30
CA TYR A 518 21.08 36.88 10.70
C TYR A 518 21.60 35.72 9.86
N GLU A 519 21.02 34.55 10.10
CA GLU A 519 21.17 33.36 9.26
C GLU A 519 20.04 33.33 8.21
N SER A 520 20.40 33.10 6.94
CA SER A 520 19.44 32.96 5.85
C SER A 520 18.82 31.56 5.88
N ILE A 521 17.53 31.46 6.19
CA ILE A 521 16.79 30.19 6.16
C ILE A 521 16.45 29.82 4.71
N GLU A 522 16.00 30.81 3.93
CA GLU A 522 15.38 30.58 2.63
C GLU A 522 15.49 31.84 1.76
N ASP A 523 15.82 31.67 0.48
CA ASP A 523 15.81 32.76 -0.49
C ASP A 523 15.31 32.22 -1.83
N THR A 524 14.11 32.62 -2.23
CA THR A 524 13.48 32.23 -3.52
C THR A 524 14.39 32.38 -4.74
N ARG A 525 15.35 33.31 -4.71
CA ARG A 525 16.30 33.57 -5.80
C ARG A 525 17.39 32.51 -5.93
N LYS A 526 17.70 31.76 -4.86
CA LYS A 526 18.70 30.68 -4.85
C LYS A 526 18.05 29.36 -5.25
N GLY A 527 18.82 28.43 -5.82
CA GLY A 527 18.37 27.06 -6.08
C GLY A 527 18.21 26.22 -4.81
N TYR A 528 17.73 24.99 -4.95
CA TYR A 528 17.69 24.03 -3.84
C TYR A 528 19.12 23.74 -3.33
N PRO A 529 19.36 23.54 -2.01
CA PRO A 529 18.42 23.47 -0.88
C PRO A 529 18.11 24.82 -0.21
N HIS A 530 18.69 25.92 -0.71
CA HIS A 530 18.65 27.24 -0.07
C HIS A 530 17.53 28.16 -0.59
N GLY A 531 16.75 27.69 -1.57
CA GLY A 531 15.70 28.43 -2.24
C GLY A 531 14.95 27.59 -3.27
N TYR A 532 14.26 28.26 -4.21
CA TYR A 532 13.44 27.59 -5.24
C TYR A 532 13.83 27.92 -6.69
N GLY A 533 14.82 28.80 -6.88
CA GLY A 533 15.33 29.23 -8.19
C GLY A 533 14.35 30.05 -9.03
N ARG A 534 13.23 30.50 -8.46
CA ARG A 534 12.18 31.24 -9.18
C ARG A 534 11.30 32.08 -8.26
N PRO A 535 10.64 33.12 -8.79
CA PRO A 535 9.66 33.89 -8.04
C PRO A 535 8.49 33.04 -7.55
N MET A 536 7.96 33.42 -6.40
CA MET A 536 6.75 32.84 -5.82
C MET A 536 5.50 33.52 -6.39
N GLU A 537 4.42 32.74 -6.48
CA GLU A 537 3.10 33.23 -6.90
C GLU A 537 2.10 33.01 -5.76
N LEU A 538 1.36 34.05 -5.39
CA LEU A 538 0.30 34.02 -4.40
C LEU A 538 -1.00 34.55 -5.00
N ILE A 539 -2.10 33.83 -4.79
CA ILE A 539 -3.43 34.27 -5.22
C ILE A 539 -4.25 34.68 -3.99
N PHE A 540 -4.68 35.94 -3.99
CA PHE A 540 -5.44 36.53 -2.89
C PHE A 540 -6.84 35.94 -2.77
N GLY A 541 -7.32 35.80 -1.54
CA GLY A 541 -8.68 35.30 -1.25
C GLY A 541 -8.83 33.77 -1.34
N LYS A 542 -7.76 33.05 -1.69
CA LYS A 542 -7.74 31.56 -1.72
C LYS A 542 -7.23 30.94 -0.41
N LYS A 543 -7.21 31.72 0.69
CA LYS A 543 -6.81 31.30 2.06
C LYS A 543 -5.46 30.57 2.07
N PHE A 544 -4.41 31.24 1.62
CA PHE A 544 -3.06 30.68 1.66
C PHE A 544 -2.65 30.26 3.09
N GLN A 545 -1.91 29.16 3.21
CA GLN A 545 -1.61 28.54 4.52
C GLN A 545 -0.84 29.46 5.48
N LEU A 546 -0.15 30.46 4.94
CA LEU A 546 0.52 31.51 5.71
C LEU A 546 -0.19 32.85 5.48
N ALA A 547 -1.33 33.04 6.16
CA ALA A 547 -2.24 34.16 5.96
C ALA A 547 -1.57 35.54 6.10
N ILE A 548 -0.54 35.65 6.95
CA ILE A 548 0.22 36.87 7.14
C ILE A 548 0.84 37.39 5.83
N PHE A 549 1.21 36.54 4.87
CA PHE A 549 1.79 36.97 3.58
C PHE A 549 0.82 37.85 2.77
N GLU A 550 -0.47 37.53 2.73
CA GLU A 550 -1.47 38.38 2.05
C GLU A 550 -1.50 39.78 2.68
N THR A 551 -1.44 39.84 4.01
CA THR A 551 -1.44 41.11 4.76
C THR A 551 -0.18 41.94 4.50
N LEU A 552 1.00 41.31 4.47
CA LEU A 552 2.27 42.01 4.20
C LEU A 552 2.31 42.56 2.77
N LEU A 553 1.96 41.72 1.79
CA LEU A 553 2.00 42.08 0.37
C LEU A 553 0.97 43.15 0.00
N ARG A 554 -0.22 43.18 0.63
CA ARG A 554 -1.22 44.27 0.45
C ARG A 554 -0.67 45.65 0.75
N SER A 555 0.37 45.74 1.60
CA SER A 555 0.98 47.02 1.97
C SER A 555 2.03 47.53 0.97
N MET A 556 2.40 46.73 -0.04
CA MET A 556 3.54 46.99 -0.92
C MET A 556 3.11 47.58 -2.28
N LEU A 557 3.98 48.43 -2.84
CA LEU A 557 3.94 48.87 -4.24
C LEU A 557 4.61 47.85 -5.17
N VAL A 558 4.28 47.87 -6.46
CA VAL A 558 4.97 47.05 -7.47
C VAL A 558 6.43 47.50 -7.58
N ASP A 559 7.36 46.57 -7.71
CA ASP A 559 8.82 46.76 -7.64
C ASP A 559 9.34 47.25 -6.27
N GLU A 560 8.51 47.26 -5.22
CA GLU A 560 8.94 47.60 -3.85
C GLU A 560 9.76 46.47 -3.23
N ILE A 561 10.81 46.84 -2.50
CA ILE A 561 11.54 45.93 -1.63
C ILE A 561 11.30 46.36 -0.19
N SER A 562 10.65 45.52 0.60
CA SER A 562 10.31 45.80 1.99
C SER A 562 10.72 44.66 2.91
N GLN A 563 11.28 45.06 4.04
CA GLN A 563 11.59 44.21 5.18
C GLN A 563 10.40 44.22 6.14
N PHE A 564 10.02 43.05 6.64
CA PHE A 564 8.99 42.85 7.64
C PHE A 564 9.53 41.99 8.77
N ASP A 565 9.54 42.54 9.98
CA ASP A 565 9.87 41.79 11.19
C ASP A 565 8.56 41.26 11.77
N VAL A 566 8.41 39.93 11.81
CA VAL A 566 7.15 39.25 12.14
C VAL A 566 7.31 38.50 13.46
N GLU A 567 6.37 38.70 14.38
CA GLU A 567 6.35 38.04 15.69
C GLU A 567 6.03 36.54 15.59
N THR A 568 6.50 35.76 16.58
CA THR A 568 6.31 34.31 16.65
C THR A 568 4.86 33.87 16.57
N SER A 569 3.92 34.67 17.06
CA SER A 569 2.48 34.35 17.04
C SER A 569 1.89 34.18 15.64
N GLU A 570 2.48 34.82 14.63
CA GLU A 570 2.03 34.76 13.23
C GLU A 570 2.74 33.65 12.42
N LEU A 571 3.73 32.97 13.01
CA LEU A 571 4.68 32.10 12.30
C LEU A 571 4.49 30.61 12.55
N HIS A 572 3.43 30.21 13.24
CA HIS A 572 3.15 28.80 13.56
C HIS A 572 3.09 27.89 12.32
N ALA A 573 2.51 28.38 11.22
CA ALA A 573 2.37 27.62 9.98
C ALA A 573 3.65 27.63 9.12
N TYR A 574 4.59 28.54 9.39
CA TYR A 574 5.75 28.78 8.52
C TYR A 574 6.63 27.53 8.32
N PRO A 575 7.04 26.76 9.36
CA PRO A 575 7.87 25.57 9.16
C PRO A 575 7.24 24.54 8.24
N LEU A 576 5.92 24.33 8.33
CA LEU A 576 5.19 23.38 7.51
C LEU A 576 5.03 23.85 6.06
N VAL A 577 4.80 25.15 5.88
CA VAL A 577 4.70 25.76 4.55
C VAL A 577 6.06 25.74 3.85
N SER A 578 7.13 26.15 4.54
CA SER A 578 8.50 26.13 4.00
C SER A 578 8.92 24.70 3.61
N LYS A 579 8.62 23.68 4.45
CA LYS A 579 8.83 22.27 4.08
C LYS A 579 8.18 21.92 2.75
N LYS A 580 6.87 22.18 2.58
CA LYS A 580 6.14 21.85 1.35
C LYS A 580 6.76 22.52 0.13
N LEU A 581 7.16 23.78 0.27
CA LEU A 581 7.78 24.52 -0.82
C LEU A 581 9.15 23.96 -1.19
N ARG A 582 9.96 23.55 -0.21
CA ARG A 582 11.26 22.87 -0.43
C ARG A 582 11.09 21.52 -1.12
N ASP A 583 10.14 20.71 -0.66
CA ASP A 583 9.87 19.39 -1.23
C ASP A 583 9.39 19.52 -2.70
N LEU A 584 8.54 20.52 -2.98
CA LEU A 584 8.10 20.83 -4.36
C LEU A 584 9.23 21.33 -5.26
N ALA A 585 10.22 22.04 -4.71
CA ALA A 585 11.39 22.47 -5.46
C ALA A 585 12.32 21.29 -5.76
N HIS A 586 12.57 20.42 -4.77
CA HIS A 586 13.39 19.21 -4.93
C HIS A 586 12.84 18.25 -6.01
N SER A 587 11.52 17.99 -6.01
CA SER A 587 10.89 17.11 -7.01
C SER A 587 10.95 17.65 -8.44
N ARG A 588 11.31 18.93 -8.65
CA ARG A 588 11.38 19.53 -9.99
C ARG A 588 12.78 19.50 -10.59
N GLU A 589 13.84 19.53 -9.78
CA GLU A 589 15.23 19.44 -10.25
C GLU A 589 15.61 18.01 -10.67
N HIS A 590 15.06 16.98 -10.00
CA HIS A 590 15.24 15.57 -10.36
C HIS A 590 14.04 15.02 -11.14
N LYS A 591 13.93 15.37 -12.42
CA LYS A 591 12.85 14.88 -13.31
C LYS A 591 13.15 13.56 -14.03
N ASP A 592 14.35 13.00 -13.88
CA ASP A 592 14.79 11.81 -14.63
C ASP A 592 14.88 10.51 -13.81
N ASP A 593 14.58 10.54 -12.51
CA ASP A 593 14.60 9.32 -11.68
C ASP A 593 13.19 8.86 -11.30
N ASP A 594 12.97 7.55 -11.49
CA ASP A 594 11.72 6.83 -11.33
C ASP A 594 10.91 7.24 -10.08
N CYS A 595 9.64 7.57 -10.30
CA CYS A 595 8.70 7.98 -9.25
C CYS A 595 8.27 6.79 -8.36
N LYS A 596 9.16 6.35 -7.47
CA LYS A 596 8.83 5.59 -6.23
C LYS A 596 9.22 6.40 -4.99
N HIS A 597 8.78 7.65 -4.91
CA HIS A 597 8.70 8.34 -3.63
C HIS A 597 7.24 8.69 -3.34
N HIS A 598 6.63 7.88 -2.48
CA HIS A 598 5.39 8.22 -1.82
C HIS A 598 5.48 9.66 -1.32
N SER A 599 4.63 10.54 -1.84
CA SER A 599 4.38 11.84 -1.22
C SER A 599 3.95 11.56 0.21
N ASN A 600 4.86 11.77 1.18
CA ASN A 600 4.53 11.74 2.59
C ASN A 600 3.67 12.98 2.88
N HIS A 601 2.40 12.91 2.50
CA HIS A 601 1.38 13.85 2.97
C HIS A 601 1.39 13.72 4.49
N MET A 602 1.66 14.82 5.21
CA MET A 602 1.79 14.79 6.66
C MET A 602 0.47 14.32 7.31
N CYS A 603 0.54 13.31 8.17
CA CYS A 603 -0.46 13.09 9.23
C CYS A 603 0.08 13.68 10.54
N ALA A 604 -0.79 13.91 11.53
CA ALA A 604 -0.37 14.31 12.88
C ALA A 604 0.71 13.39 13.48
N ALA A 605 0.72 12.10 13.12
CA ALA A 605 1.73 11.14 13.54
C ALA A 605 3.14 11.38 12.94
N SER A 606 3.26 12.12 11.82
CA SER A 606 4.57 12.50 11.25
C SER A 606 5.23 13.68 11.97
N MET A 607 4.54 14.35 12.91
CA MET A 607 5.19 15.37 13.75
C MET A 607 6.17 14.78 14.77
N VAL A 608 6.12 13.46 15.01
CA VAL A 608 7.07 12.77 15.90
C VAL A 608 8.47 12.68 15.28
N ASP A 609 8.58 12.62 13.94
CA ASP A 609 9.85 12.48 13.22
C ASP A 609 10.45 13.82 12.73
N GLY A 610 9.76 14.94 12.94
CA GLY A 610 10.17 16.26 12.46
C GLY A 610 9.84 16.54 10.97
N THR A 611 10.18 17.73 10.50
CA THR A 611 10.08 18.16 9.11
C THR A 611 11.09 17.47 8.20
N GLY A 612 12.21 16.99 8.72
CA GLY A 612 13.34 16.45 7.94
C GLY A 612 14.40 17.51 7.58
N TYR A 613 14.16 18.77 7.95
CA TYR A 613 15.09 19.89 7.76
C TYR A 613 15.48 20.44 9.14
N ALA A 614 16.77 20.33 9.49
CA ALA A 614 17.27 20.69 10.83
C ALA A 614 16.87 22.10 11.28
N VAL A 615 16.92 23.08 10.37
CA VAL A 615 16.57 24.49 10.66
C VAL A 615 15.08 24.66 10.96
N LEU A 616 14.20 23.96 10.23
CA LEU A 616 12.75 24.01 10.45
C LEU A 616 12.34 23.25 11.71
N ASP A 617 13.03 22.14 12.00
CA ASP A 617 12.83 21.36 13.23
C ASP A 617 13.23 22.15 14.47
N GLU A 618 14.28 22.93 14.37
CA GLU A 618 14.69 23.83 15.44
C GLU A 618 13.66 24.95 15.64
N LEU A 619 13.12 25.54 14.56
CA LEU A 619 12.05 26.55 14.65
C LEU A 619 10.76 25.97 15.28
N MET A 620 10.42 24.71 15.00
CA MET A 620 9.28 24.05 15.67
C MET A 620 9.55 23.82 17.16
N LYS A 621 10.79 23.47 17.54
CA LYS A 621 11.19 23.26 18.94
C LYS A 621 11.30 24.57 19.72
N LYS A 622 11.80 25.61 19.06
CA LYS A 622 12.05 26.95 19.61
C LYS A 622 11.52 27.99 18.62
N PRO A 623 10.24 28.38 18.74
CA PRO A 623 9.67 29.44 17.91
C PRO A 623 10.45 30.74 18.11
N THR A 624 10.98 31.31 17.02
CA THR A 624 11.67 32.61 17.03
C THR A 624 11.04 33.56 16.03
N PRO A 625 11.03 34.88 16.30
CA PRO A 625 10.57 35.85 15.32
C PRO A 625 11.47 35.81 14.09
N LEU A 626 10.90 36.10 12.92
CA LEU A 626 11.58 36.01 11.64
C LEU A 626 11.49 37.34 10.89
N ARG A 627 12.52 37.64 10.12
CA ARG A 627 12.55 38.79 9.21
C ARG A 627 12.34 38.32 7.79
N PHE A 628 11.32 38.86 7.13
CA PHE A 628 11.00 38.59 5.73
C PHE A 628 11.40 39.79 4.89
N ILE A 629 12.13 39.56 3.80
CA ILE A 629 12.43 40.60 2.81
C ILE A 629 11.69 40.22 1.54
N PHE A 630 10.65 40.97 1.20
CA PHE A 630 9.88 40.77 -0.03
C PHE A 630 10.36 41.74 -1.11
N HIS A 631 10.43 41.25 -2.34
CA HIS A 631 10.50 42.05 -3.56
C HIS A 631 9.27 41.74 -4.41
N LEU A 632 8.30 42.66 -4.41
CA LEU A 632 7.06 42.49 -5.15
C LEU A 632 7.31 42.81 -6.62
N LEU A 633 7.30 41.81 -7.51
CA LEU A 633 7.67 41.98 -8.91
C LEU A 633 6.48 42.47 -9.74
N GLN A 634 5.33 41.82 -9.58
CA GLN A 634 4.16 42.07 -10.40
C GLN A 634 2.88 41.73 -9.65
N VAL A 635 1.81 42.46 -9.93
CA VAL A 635 0.44 42.14 -9.51
C VAL A 635 -0.44 42.11 -10.74
N GLN A 636 -1.21 41.04 -10.90
CA GLN A 636 -2.14 40.82 -12.01
C GLN A 636 -3.55 40.67 -11.48
N ASN A 637 -4.50 41.39 -12.08
CA ASN A 637 -5.92 41.23 -11.77
C ASN A 637 -6.44 39.89 -12.35
N PRO A 638 -7.53 39.32 -11.80
CA PRO A 638 -8.12 38.07 -12.29
C PRO A 638 -8.45 38.03 -13.80
N GLN A 639 -8.62 39.21 -14.41
CA GLN A 639 -8.95 39.36 -15.83
C GLN A 639 -7.71 39.39 -16.75
N GLU A 640 -6.52 39.59 -16.19
CA GLU A 640 -5.26 39.80 -16.92
C GLU A 640 -4.47 38.49 -17.13
N TYR A 641 -4.93 37.38 -16.56
CA TYR A 641 -4.28 36.09 -16.68
C TYR A 641 -5.31 34.96 -16.78
N GLU A 642 -4.94 33.85 -17.43
CA GLU A 642 -5.80 32.67 -17.52
C GLU A 642 -5.77 31.91 -16.20
N ALA A 643 -6.92 31.86 -15.52
CA ALA A 643 -7.06 31.14 -14.27
C ALA A 643 -6.98 29.63 -14.49
N GLU A 644 -6.09 28.95 -13.76
CA GLU A 644 -5.97 27.50 -13.83
C GLU A 644 -7.23 26.80 -13.25
N GLY A 645 -7.44 25.53 -13.61
CA GLY A 645 -8.65 24.79 -13.23
C GLY A 645 -8.94 24.73 -11.72
N TRP A 646 -7.95 24.87 -10.84
CA TRP A 646 -8.16 24.93 -9.39
C TRP A 646 -8.55 26.33 -8.87
N GLN A 647 -8.33 27.37 -9.68
CA GLN A 647 -8.54 28.77 -9.32
C GLN A 647 -9.98 29.23 -9.62
N LEU A 648 -10.62 28.59 -10.59
CA LEU A 648 -12.00 28.88 -11.02
C LEU A 648 -13.03 28.55 -9.92
N SER A 649 -14.07 29.39 -9.83
CA SER A 649 -15.24 29.12 -8.99
C SER A 649 -16.07 27.95 -9.57
N ALA A 650 -17.01 27.40 -8.79
CA ALA A 650 -17.86 26.31 -9.29
C ALA A 650 -18.71 26.74 -10.52
N GLU A 651 -19.22 27.98 -10.50
CA GLU A 651 -20.00 28.55 -11.59
C GLU A 651 -19.16 28.79 -12.85
N ASP A 652 -17.94 29.32 -12.68
CA ASP A 652 -17.04 29.58 -13.81
C ASP A 652 -16.52 28.28 -14.42
N LYS A 653 -16.27 27.26 -13.59
CA LYS A 653 -15.97 25.91 -14.08
C LYS A 653 -17.09 25.41 -14.97
N LEU A 654 -18.34 25.51 -14.53
CA LEU A 654 -19.49 25.03 -15.30
C LEU A 654 -19.62 25.75 -16.66
N LYS A 655 -19.49 27.08 -16.68
CA LYS A 655 -19.51 27.86 -17.94
C LYS A 655 -18.36 27.45 -18.87
N SER A 656 -17.19 27.22 -18.31
CA SER A 656 -16.00 26.89 -19.09
C SER A 656 -16.07 25.52 -19.77
N VAL A 657 -16.87 24.57 -19.25
CA VAL A 657 -17.11 23.26 -19.90
C VAL A 657 -17.70 23.44 -21.29
N ASP A 658 -18.68 24.34 -21.45
CA ASP A 658 -19.30 24.60 -22.75
C ASP A 658 -18.33 25.27 -23.73
N THR A 659 -17.49 26.20 -23.26
CA THR A 659 -16.45 26.82 -24.07
C THR A 659 -15.42 25.80 -24.56
N LEU A 660 -14.92 24.93 -23.67
CA LEU A 660 -13.96 23.87 -24.02
C LEU A 660 -14.55 22.87 -25.00
N LYS A 661 -15.83 22.49 -24.82
CA LYS A 661 -16.56 21.64 -25.76
C LYS A 661 -16.64 22.27 -27.15
N GLN A 662 -16.91 23.57 -27.24
CA GLN A 662 -16.95 24.30 -28.52
C GLN A 662 -15.57 24.37 -29.18
N GLN A 663 -14.50 24.64 -28.41
CA GLN A 663 -13.12 24.62 -28.91
C GLN A 663 -12.74 23.23 -29.43
N GLY A 664 -13.07 22.17 -28.69
CA GLY A 664 -12.89 20.80 -29.14
C GLY A 664 -13.66 20.51 -30.43
N ASN A 665 -14.90 20.98 -30.55
CA ASN A 665 -15.71 20.78 -31.76
C ASN A 665 -15.08 21.48 -32.98
N GLN A 666 -14.54 22.68 -32.80
CA GLN A 666 -13.84 23.41 -33.86
C GLN A 666 -12.59 22.65 -34.33
N LEU A 667 -11.78 22.15 -33.38
CA LEU A 667 -10.59 21.35 -33.70
C LEU A 667 -10.94 20.05 -34.44
N VAL A 668 -12.07 19.42 -34.09
CA VAL A 668 -12.59 18.25 -34.82
C VAL A 668 -12.99 18.62 -36.26
N MET A 669 -13.59 19.80 -36.48
CA MET A 669 -13.90 20.28 -37.84
C MET A 669 -12.63 20.51 -38.67
N GLU A 670 -11.56 20.96 -38.02
CA GLU A 670 -10.22 21.12 -38.60
C GLU A 670 -9.47 19.78 -38.78
N LYS A 671 -10.10 18.65 -38.43
CA LYS A 671 -9.52 17.29 -38.41
C LYS A 671 -8.30 17.14 -37.50
N ASN A 672 -8.13 18.05 -36.54
CA ASN A 672 -7.06 17.99 -35.56
C ASN A 672 -7.53 17.28 -34.29
N TYR A 673 -7.49 15.95 -34.31
CA TYR A 673 -8.13 15.12 -33.28
C TYR A 673 -7.37 15.07 -31.94
N LEU A 674 -6.04 15.16 -31.93
CA LEU A 674 -5.25 15.04 -30.69
C LEU A 674 -5.48 16.24 -29.74
N PRO A 675 -5.38 17.51 -30.18
CA PRO A 675 -5.69 18.65 -29.32
C PRO A 675 -7.18 18.71 -28.97
N ALA A 676 -8.07 18.22 -29.84
CA ALA A 676 -9.48 18.10 -29.51
C ALA A 676 -9.72 17.14 -28.34
N ILE A 677 -9.02 16.00 -28.30
CA ILE A 677 -9.07 15.04 -27.18
C ILE A 677 -8.65 15.71 -25.87
N GLU A 678 -7.58 16.49 -25.87
CA GLU A 678 -7.12 17.22 -24.68
C GLU A 678 -8.20 18.18 -24.18
N LYS A 679 -8.83 18.95 -25.07
CA LYS A 679 -9.90 19.89 -24.71
C LYS A 679 -11.14 19.21 -24.15
N TYR A 680 -11.55 18.06 -24.70
CA TYR A 680 -12.66 17.30 -24.14
C TYR A 680 -12.32 16.63 -22.81
N ARG A 681 -11.10 16.11 -22.63
CA ARG A 681 -10.64 15.56 -21.35
C ARG A 681 -10.60 16.64 -20.26
N GLU A 682 -10.11 17.83 -20.60
CA GLU A 682 -10.10 18.98 -19.70
C GLU A 682 -11.53 19.37 -19.28
N ALA A 683 -12.48 19.37 -20.22
CA ALA A 683 -13.89 19.63 -19.94
C ALA A 683 -14.49 18.56 -19.00
N LEU A 684 -14.18 17.27 -19.19
CA LEU A 684 -14.59 16.19 -18.31
C LEU A 684 -14.03 16.38 -16.89
N THR A 685 -12.74 16.64 -16.74
CA THR A 685 -12.10 16.84 -15.42
C THR A 685 -12.76 17.99 -14.64
N ARG A 686 -13.11 19.07 -15.33
CA ARG A 686 -13.82 20.20 -14.73
C ARG A 686 -15.22 19.81 -14.25
N LEU A 687 -15.92 18.99 -15.03
CA LEU A 687 -17.26 18.51 -14.68
C LEU A 687 -17.22 17.48 -13.54
N ASP A 688 -16.28 16.52 -13.57
CA ASP A 688 -16.09 15.53 -12.50
C ASP A 688 -15.79 16.20 -11.16
N THR A 689 -14.99 17.28 -11.17
CA THR A 689 -14.71 18.08 -9.97
C THR A 689 -15.98 18.71 -9.39
N LEU A 690 -16.95 19.08 -10.24
CA LEU A 690 -18.24 19.63 -9.79
C LEU A 690 -19.15 18.51 -9.28
N ILE A 691 -19.21 17.39 -10.00
CA ILE A 691 -19.99 16.19 -9.62
C ILE A 691 -19.58 15.68 -8.23
N LEU A 692 -18.29 15.72 -7.88
CA LEU A 692 -17.78 15.31 -6.57
C LEU A 692 -18.25 16.21 -5.40
N ARG A 693 -18.75 17.42 -5.67
CA ARG A 693 -19.30 18.32 -4.65
C ARG A 693 -20.76 18.01 -4.35
N GLU A 694 -21.47 17.50 -5.35
CA GLU A 694 -22.89 17.18 -5.26
C GLU A 694 -23.08 15.73 -4.78
N LYS A 695 -24.21 15.50 -4.11
CA LYS A 695 -24.53 14.16 -3.60
C LYS A 695 -25.01 13.27 -4.75
N PRO A 696 -24.48 12.03 -4.88
CA PRO A 696 -24.95 11.09 -5.88
C PRO A 696 -26.46 10.84 -5.77
N GLY A 697 -27.18 11.04 -6.89
CA GLY A 697 -28.62 10.83 -7.02
C GLY A 697 -29.51 12.05 -6.76
N ASP A 698 -28.93 13.22 -6.44
CA ASP A 698 -29.70 14.46 -6.40
C ASP A 698 -29.95 15.00 -7.84
N PRO A 699 -31.04 15.74 -8.11
CA PRO A 699 -31.35 16.23 -9.46
C PRO A 699 -30.25 17.10 -10.08
N GLU A 700 -29.53 17.86 -9.25
CA GLU A 700 -28.39 18.69 -9.68
C GLU A 700 -27.19 17.83 -10.08
N TRP A 701 -26.96 16.72 -9.37
CA TRP A 701 -25.93 15.73 -9.70
C TRP A 701 -26.25 15.05 -11.04
N GLU A 702 -27.50 14.62 -11.24
CA GLU A 702 -27.95 13.99 -12.49
C GLU A 702 -27.84 14.97 -13.69
N ALA A 703 -28.22 16.24 -13.49
CA ALA A 703 -28.10 17.27 -14.52
C ALA A 703 -26.65 17.55 -14.92
N LEU A 704 -25.71 17.48 -13.98
CA LEU A 704 -24.28 17.59 -14.25
C LEU A 704 -23.73 16.35 -14.96
N ASP A 705 -24.06 15.15 -14.48
CA ASP A 705 -23.57 13.91 -15.08
C ASP A 705 -24.14 13.69 -16.50
N GLN A 706 -25.36 14.15 -16.78
CA GLN A 706 -25.93 14.07 -18.12
C GLN A 706 -25.12 14.87 -19.16
N LYS A 707 -24.43 15.95 -18.75
CA LYS A 707 -23.54 16.71 -19.63
C LYS A 707 -22.27 15.94 -20.03
N ASN A 708 -21.86 14.92 -19.27
CA ASN A 708 -20.72 14.06 -19.61
C ASN A 708 -20.96 13.28 -20.90
N ILE A 709 -22.21 12.88 -21.18
CA ILE A 709 -22.56 12.05 -22.35
C ILE A 709 -22.07 12.69 -23.65
N ALA A 710 -22.30 13.99 -23.84
CA ALA A 710 -21.88 14.70 -25.05
C ALA A 710 -20.34 14.72 -25.22
N LEU A 711 -19.60 14.85 -24.13
CA LEU A 711 -18.14 14.86 -24.13
C LEU A 711 -17.57 13.47 -24.44
N TYR A 712 -18.11 12.43 -23.82
CA TYR A 712 -17.74 11.03 -24.10
C TYR A 712 -18.02 10.63 -25.55
N LEU A 713 -19.17 11.06 -26.10
CA LEU A 713 -19.49 10.88 -27.51
C LEU A 713 -18.48 11.57 -28.42
N ASN A 714 -18.10 12.82 -28.12
CA ASN A 714 -17.13 13.53 -28.94
C ASN A 714 -15.73 12.89 -28.87
N LEU A 715 -15.32 12.45 -27.68
CA LEU A 715 -14.07 11.71 -27.48
C LEU A 715 -14.05 10.39 -28.22
N SER A 716 -15.11 9.59 -28.16
CA SER A 716 -15.17 8.31 -28.87
C SER A 716 -15.04 8.48 -30.38
N GLN A 717 -15.58 9.57 -30.94
CA GLN A 717 -15.37 9.90 -32.34
C GLN A 717 -13.92 10.28 -32.65
N CYS A 718 -13.26 11.06 -31.80
CA CYS A 718 -11.85 11.40 -31.98
C CYS A 718 -10.97 10.15 -31.93
N TYR A 719 -11.16 9.27 -30.94
CA TYR A 719 -10.38 8.04 -30.80
C TYR A 719 -10.58 7.07 -31.97
N LEU A 720 -11.81 6.94 -32.48
CA LEU A 720 -12.07 6.19 -33.72
C LEU A 720 -11.32 6.77 -34.91
N SER A 721 -11.16 8.10 -34.96
CA SER A 721 -10.48 8.77 -36.08
C SER A 721 -8.96 8.69 -35.96
N THR A 722 -8.41 8.50 -34.75
CA THR A 722 -6.97 8.33 -34.50
C THR A 722 -6.52 6.86 -34.47
N GLY A 723 -7.45 5.89 -34.57
CA GLY A 723 -7.14 4.46 -34.51
C GLY A 723 -6.97 3.89 -33.10
N ASN A 724 -7.33 4.66 -32.07
CA ASN A 724 -7.28 4.23 -30.66
C ASN A 724 -8.59 3.53 -30.27
N TYR A 725 -8.78 2.31 -30.77
CA TYR A 725 -10.07 1.63 -30.70
C TYR A 725 -10.47 1.21 -29.28
N TYR A 726 -9.52 0.90 -28.39
CA TYR A 726 -9.82 0.52 -27.01
C TYR A 726 -10.35 1.70 -26.17
N GLU A 727 -9.76 2.88 -26.33
CA GLU A 727 -10.22 4.11 -25.70
C GLU A 727 -11.57 4.57 -26.27
N ALA A 728 -11.81 4.32 -27.57
CA ALA A 728 -13.11 4.52 -28.19
C ALA A 728 -14.19 3.60 -27.59
N ILE A 729 -13.87 2.34 -27.29
CA ILE A 729 -14.77 1.40 -26.60
C ILE A 729 -15.06 1.92 -25.20
N GLY A 730 -14.04 2.22 -24.39
CA GLY A 730 -14.21 2.67 -23.01
C GLY A 730 -15.03 3.96 -22.90
N THR A 731 -14.76 4.95 -23.75
CA THR A 731 -15.57 6.19 -23.77
C THR A 731 -17.00 5.99 -24.28
N SER A 732 -17.23 5.01 -25.16
CA SER A 732 -18.59 4.66 -25.59
C SER A 732 -19.34 3.87 -24.52
N ASP A 733 -18.65 3.04 -23.72
CA ASP A 733 -19.21 2.36 -22.55
C ASP A 733 -19.68 3.35 -21.49
N GLU A 734 -18.87 4.38 -21.19
CA GLU A 734 -19.24 5.46 -20.27
C GLU A 734 -20.45 6.29 -20.75
N ALA A 735 -20.61 6.45 -22.07
CA ALA A 735 -21.81 7.08 -22.61
C ALA A 735 -23.04 6.16 -22.50
N LEU A 736 -22.87 4.86 -22.70
CA LEU A 736 -23.96 3.86 -22.66
C LEU A 736 -24.38 3.47 -21.24
N SER A 737 -23.50 3.57 -20.25
CA SER A 737 -23.86 3.40 -18.83
C SER A 737 -24.85 4.47 -18.36
N ARG A 738 -24.80 5.66 -18.98
CA ARG A 738 -25.69 6.80 -18.72
C ARG A 738 -26.91 6.81 -19.63
N ASP A 739 -26.72 6.58 -20.93
CA ASP A 739 -27.77 6.46 -21.93
C ASP A 739 -27.59 5.20 -22.76
N GLY A 740 -28.16 4.09 -22.28
CA GLY A 740 -28.06 2.77 -22.93
C GLY A 740 -28.72 2.68 -24.30
N THR A 741 -29.49 3.69 -24.71
CA THR A 741 -30.17 3.73 -26.02
C THR A 741 -29.52 4.68 -27.02
N ASN A 742 -28.35 5.24 -26.68
CA ASN A 742 -27.72 6.25 -27.50
C ASN A 742 -27.24 5.70 -28.86
N GLU A 743 -27.83 6.19 -29.95
CA GLU A 743 -27.53 5.76 -31.33
C GLU A 743 -26.03 5.87 -31.65
N LYS A 744 -25.43 7.02 -31.30
CA LYS A 744 -24.03 7.33 -31.63
C LYS A 744 -23.07 6.48 -30.82
N ALA A 745 -23.35 6.24 -29.54
CA ALA A 745 -22.47 5.42 -28.71
C ALA A 745 -22.50 3.95 -29.13
N LEU A 746 -23.69 3.38 -29.36
CA LEU A 746 -23.85 1.99 -29.86
C LEU A 746 -23.13 1.81 -31.19
N TYR A 747 -23.33 2.72 -32.15
CA TYR A 747 -22.69 2.63 -33.46
C TYR A 747 -21.16 2.78 -33.38
N ARG A 748 -20.65 3.73 -32.58
CA ARG A 748 -19.22 3.98 -32.43
C ARG A 748 -18.50 2.83 -31.73
N ARG A 749 -19.13 2.24 -30.71
CA ARG A 749 -18.62 1.05 -30.02
C ARG A 749 -18.60 -0.17 -30.94
N ALA A 750 -19.69 -0.39 -31.69
CA ALA A 750 -19.75 -1.44 -32.72
C ALA A 750 -18.62 -1.27 -33.76
N ARG A 751 -18.39 -0.05 -34.25
CA ARG A 751 -17.33 0.24 -35.20
C ARG A 751 -15.94 -0.02 -34.63
N ALA A 752 -15.70 0.32 -33.37
CA ALA A 752 -14.45 -0.02 -32.69
C ALA A 752 -14.27 -1.55 -32.57
N TYR A 753 -15.32 -2.30 -32.21
CA TYR A 753 -15.27 -3.77 -32.14
C TYR A 753 -15.02 -4.43 -33.50
N ILE A 754 -15.52 -3.86 -34.60
CA ILE A 754 -15.23 -4.34 -35.96
C ILE A 754 -13.72 -4.20 -36.28
N GLU A 755 -13.07 -3.14 -35.79
CA GLU A 755 -11.63 -2.93 -35.98
C GLU A 755 -10.77 -3.76 -35.02
N THR A 756 -11.27 -4.08 -33.82
CA THR A 756 -10.58 -4.99 -32.87
C THR A 756 -10.85 -6.48 -33.12
N TRP A 757 -11.56 -6.82 -34.20
CA TRP A 757 -11.95 -8.19 -34.57
C TRP A 757 -12.89 -8.89 -33.57
N ASP A 758 -13.61 -8.13 -32.75
CA ASP A 758 -14.61 -8.64 -31.79
C ASP A 758 -16.02 -8.65 -32.43
N PHE A 759 -16.22 -9.42 -33.50
CA PHE A 759 -17.42 -9.37 -34.34
C PHE A 759 -18.73 -9.71 -33.61
N ASP A 760 -18.70 -10.61 -32.63
CA ASP A 760 -19.90 -10.98 -31.87
C ASP A 760 -20.43 -9.82 -31.03
N LYS A 761 -19.53 -9.06 -30.41
CA LYS A 761 -19.90 -7.85 -29.65
C LYS A 761 -20.38 -6.74 -30.58
N ALA A 762 -19.71 -6.57 -31.73
CA ALA A 762 -20.17 -5.63 -32.76
C ALA A 762 -21.59 -5.95 -33.24
N ARG A 763 -21.90 -7.22 -33.50
CA ARG A 763 -23.25 -7.66 -33.89
C ARG A 763 -24.29 -7.38 -32.81
N ASN A 764 -23.96 -7.62 -31.54
CA ASN A 764 -24.86 -7.33 -30.43
C ASN A 764 -25.20 -5.83 -30.36
N ASP A 765 -24.21 -4.96 -30.49
CA ASP A 765 -24.40 -3.50 -30.51
C ASP A 765 -25.20 -3.03 -31.72
N LEU A 766 -24.92 -3.59 -32.91
CA LEU A 766 -25.69 -3.31 -34.13
C LEU A 766 -27.14 -3.79 -34.05
N ASN A 767 -27.40 -4.94 -33.45
CA ASN A 767 -28.76 -5.45 -33.21
C ASN A 767 -29.50 -4.59 -32.18
N ALA A 768 -28.81 -4.15 -31.11
CA ALA A 768 -29.35 -3.21 -30.15
C ALA A 768 -29.68 -1.86 -30.81
N LEU A 769 -28.83 -1.39 -31.73
CA LEU A 769 -29.01 -0.17 -32.50
C LEU A 769 -30.26 -0.25 -33.40
N VAL A 770 -30.46 -1.34 -34.15
CA VAL A 770 -31.67 -1.52 -34.98
C VAL A 770 -32.93 -1.59 -34.12
N LYS A 771 -32.85 -2.25 -32.96
CA LYS A 771 -33.98 -2.38 -32.04
C LYS A 771 -34.39 -1.03 -31.42
N ALA A 772 -33.41 -0.18 -31.10
CA ALA A 772 -33.65 1.15 -30.53
C ALA A 772 -34.02 2.20 -31.60
N HIS A 773 -33.36 2.16 -32.76
CA HIS A 773 -33.46 3.17 -33.83
C HIS A 773 -33.63 2.49 -35.21
N PRO A 774 -34.87 2.20 -35.63
CA PRO A 774 -35.15 1.55 -36.92
C PRO A 774 -34.68 2.35 -38.15
N THR A 775 -34.48 3.65 -38.02
CA THR A 775 -33.98 4.55 -39.07
C THR A 775 -32.55 4.20 -39.51
N SER A 776 -31.76 3.57 -38.63
CA SER A 776 -30.34 3.29 -38.85
C SER A 776 -30.10 1.91 -39.48
N THR A 777 -31.15 1.25 -39.96
CA THR A 777 -31.09 -0.11 -40.56
C THR A 777 -30.10 -0.18 -41.72
N ASN A 778 -30.09 0.80 -42.63
CA ASN A 778 -29.15 0.82 -43.76
C ASN A 778 -27.67 0.90 -43.32
N LEU A 779 -27.37 1.65 -42.25
CA LEU A 779 -26.02 1.74 -41.68
C LEU A 779 -25.61 0.41 -41.05
N VAL A 780 -26.55 -0.24 -40.37
CA VAL A 780 -26.31 -1.53 -39.72
C VAL A 780 -26.10 -2.64 -40.75
N GLU A 781 -26.92 -2.69 -41.81
CA GLU A 781 -26.74 -3.65 -42.91
C GLU A 781 -25.39 -3.50 -43.59
N ALA A 782 -24.91 -2.27 -43.81
CA ALA A 782 -23.58 -2.01 -44.36
C ALA A 782 -22.47 -2.52 -43.43
N SER A 783 -22.55 -2.24 -42.13
CA SER A 783 -21.56 -2.72 -41.14
C SER A 783 -21.62 -4.25 -40.96
N LEU A 784 -22.79 -4.88 -41.06
CA LEU A 784 -22.93 -6.34 -41.04
C LEU A 784 -22.32 -6.98 -42.30
N ALA A 785 -22.50 -6.37 -43.47
CA ALA A 785 -21.85 -6.81 -44.71
C ALA A 785 -20.32 -6.67 -44.62
N GLU A 786 -19.83 -5.61 -43.98
CA GLU A 786 -18.40 -5.43 -43.71
C GLU A 786 -17.85 -6.53 -42.80
N ILE A 787 -18.57 -6.87 -41.71
CA ILE A 787 -18.22 -7.99 -40.82
C ILE A 787 -18.16 -9.30 -41.63
N GLN A 788 -19.17 -9.60 -42.44
CA GLN A 788 -19.19 -10.80 -43.28
C GLN A 788 -18.01 -10.86 -44.24
N LYS A 789 -17.62 -9.72 -44.83
CA LYS A 789 -16.45 -9.62 -45.69
C LYS A 789 -15.16 -9.91 -44.92
N LYS A 790 -14.94 -9.25 -43.76
CA LYS A 790 -13.75 -9.47 -42.92
C LYS A 790 -13.68 -10.91 -42.39
N GLU A 791 -14.81 -11.52 -42.03
CA GLU A 791 -14.89 -12.93 -41.66
C GLU A 791 -14.60 -13.87 -42.83
N ALA A 792 -15.08 -13.57 -44.05
CA ALA A 792 -14.78 -14.37 -45.24
C ALA A 792 -13.29 -14.28 -45.62
N GLU A 793 -12.68 -13.10 -45.50
CA GLU A 793 -11.24 -12.88 -45.68
C GLU A 793 -10.44 -13.64 -44.62
N GLY A 794 -10.84 -13.54 -43.35
CA GLY A 794 -10.27 -14.31 -42.24
C GLY A 794 -10.38 -15.82 -42.47
N ASN A 795 -11.57 -16.31 -42.79
CA ASN A 795 -11.83 -17.73 -43.07
C ASN A 795 -11.11 -18.23 -44.33
N SER A 796 -10.96 -17.41 -45.37
CA SER A 796 -10.19 -17.74 -46.57
C SER A 796 -8.70 -17.82 -46.23
N THR A 797 -8.18 -16.89 -45.44
CA THR A 797 -6.79 -16.89 -44.95
C THR A 797 -6.53 -18.13 -44.11
N THR A 798 -7.39 -18.39 -43.14
CA THR A 798 -7.38 -19.59 -42.28
C THR A 798 -7.51 -20.88 -43.11
N LYS A 799 -8.41 -20.93 -44.09
CA LYS A 799 -8.58 -22.08 -45.00
C LYS A 799 -7.37 -22.27 -45.90
N ASN A 800 -6.71 -21.21 -46.35
CA ASN A 800 -5.47 -21.29 -47.11
C ASN A 800 -4.32 -21.79 -46.24
N ILE A 801 -4.22 -21.34 -44.99
CA ILE A 801 -3.28 -21.86 -43.98
C ILE A 801 -3.55 -23.36 -43.71
N TYR A 802 -4.80 -23.75 -43.48
CA TYR A 802 -5.15 -25.17 -43.29
C TYR A 802 -4.93 -25.98 -44.57
N ARG A 803 -5.21 -25.42 -45.76
CA ARG A 803 -4.97 -26.09 -47.04
C ARG A 803 -3.48 -26.28 -47.33
N SER A 804 -2.63 -25.33 -46.93
CA SER A 804 -1.17 -25.51 -46.97
C SER A 804 -0.69 -26.53 -45.93
N MET A 805 -1.38 -26.67 -44.79
CA MET A 805 -1.08 -27.70 -43.79
C MET A 805 -1.54 -29.12 -44.22
N PHE A 806 -2.62 -29.27 -44.99
CA PHE A 806 -3.16 -30.57 -45.41
C PHE A 806 -2.65 -31.07 -46.77
N LYS A 807 -2.14 -30.20 -47.63
CA LYS A 807 -1.39 -30.61 -48.83
C LYS A 807 0.06 -30.88 -48.42
N GLY A 808 0.32 -32.08 -47.91
CA GLY A 808 1.69 -32.59 -47.85
C GLY A 808 2.21 -32.78 -49.27
N ASP A 809 2.93 -31.79 -49.81
CA ASP A 809 3.86 -32.00 -50.92
C ASP A 809 5.02 -30.99 -50.89
N SER A 810 6.16 -31.57 -51.18
CA SER A 810 7.53 -31.09 -51.32
C SER A 810 7.73 -29.78 -52.11
N GLY A 811 7.98 -28.70 -51.37
CA GLY A 811 8.55 -27.42 -51.80
C GLY A 811 8.95 -26.65 -50.53
N PRO A 812 9.96 -25.76 -50.52
CA PRO A 812 10.60 -25.31 -49.29
C PRO A 812 9.57 -24.62 -48.39
N LEU A 813 9.24 -25.30 -47.29
CA LEU A 813 8.44 -24.76 -46.20
C LEU A 813 9.31 -23.70 -45.52
N VAL A 814 8.84 -22.46 -45.48
CA VAL A 814 9.34 -21.53 -44.46
C VAL A 814 8.78 -22.06 -43.14
N GLU A 815 9.57 -22.84 -42.41
CA GLU A 815 9.21 -23.33 -41.07
C GLU A 815 9.00 -22.11 -40.17
N ARG A 816 7.77 -21.91 -39.69
CA ARG A 816 7.47 -20.84 -38.73
C ARG A 816 8.04 -21.22 -37.36
N ILE A 817 8.75 -20.28 -36.75
CA ILE A 817 9.35 -20.42 -35.41
C ILE A 817 8.27 -20.79 -34.38
N ARG A 818 8.53 -21.82 -33.59
CA ARG A 818 7.69 -22.26 -32.46
C ARG A 818 8.19 -21.61 -31.18
N PHE A 819 7.34 -20.81 -30.56
CA PHE A 819 7.66 -20.10 -29.34
C PHE A 819 7.02 -20.77 -28.12
N ALA A 820 7.69 -20.67 -26.97
CA ALA A 820 7.10 -20.94 -25.66
C ALA A 820 7.36 -19.78 -24.69
N VAL A 821 6.33 -19.33 -23.96
CA VAL A 821 6.48 -18.33 -22.89
C VAL A 821 6.33 -18.97 -21.52
N THR A 822 7.22 -18.64 -20.59
CA THR A 822 7.31 -19.32 -19.30
C THR A 822 7.29 -18.33 -18.14
N CYS A 823 6.57 -18.67 -17.06
CA CYS A 823 6.63 -17.95 -15.79
C CYS A 823 6.52 -18.94 -14.61
N SER A 824 6.46 -18.45 -13.37
CA SER A 824 6.42 -19.36 -12.21
C SER A 824 5.14 -20.21 -12.13
N SER A 825 3.95 -19.61 -12.23
CA SER A 825 2.66 -20.28 -11.97
C SER A 825 1.78 -20.52 -13.22
N ASN A 826 2.18 -20.04 -14.40
CA ASN A 826 1.37 -20.05 -15.63
C ASN A 826 -0.04 -19.44 -15.43
N MET A 827 -0.08 -18.25 -14.82
CA MET A 827 -1.32 -17.57 -14.44
C MET A 827 -1.45 -16.18 -15.05
N ASN A 828 -0.52 -15.28 -14.73
CA ASN A 828 -0.58 -13.88 -15.15
C ASN A 828 0.28 -13.63 -16.41
N ARG A 829 1.57 -13.30 -16.22
CA ARG A 829 2.54 -12.92 -17.27
C ARG A 829 2.54 -13.83 -18.51
N SER A 830 2.78 -15.13 -18.35
CA SER A 830 2.89 -16.05 -19.50
C SER A 830 1.55 -16.32 -20.19
N MET A 831 0.43 -16.17 -19.49
CA MET A 831 -0.90 -16.34 -20.09
C MET A 831 -1.40 -15.07 -20.78
N GLU A 832 -1.07 -13.88 -20.26
CA GLU A 832 -1.34 -12.62 -20.96
C GLU A 832 -0.54 -12.54 -22.26
N ALA A 833 0.75 -12.92 -22.23
CA ALA A 833 1.56 -13.02 -23.44
C ALA A 833 0.97 -14.04 -24.44
N HIS A 834 0.57 -15.23 -23.98
CA HIS A 834 -0.08 -16.24 -24.83
C HIS A 834 -1.32 -15.67 -25.52
N PHE A 835 -2.23 -15.09 -24.75
CA PHE A 835 -3.46 -14.49 -25.27
C PHE A 835 -3.19 -13.47 -26.38
N PHE A 836 -2.21 -12.59 -26.14
CA PHE A 836 -1.90 -11.49 -27.05
C PHE A 836 -1.23 -11.97 -28.34
N LEU A 837 -0.30 -12.92 -28.24
CA LEU A 837 0.44 -13.51 -29.36
C LEU A 837 -0.45 -14.43 -30.21
N GLU A 838 -1.30 -15.24 -29.58
CA GLU A 838 -2.23 -16.15 -30.27
C GLU A 838 -3.23 -15.38 -31.12
N LYS A 839 -3.77 -14.26 -30.61
CA LYS A 839 -4.63 -13.34 -31.39
C LYS A 839 -3.98 -12.79 -32.65
N ARG A 840 -2.65 -12.78 -32.74
CA ARG A 840 -1.87 -12.30 -33.90
C ARG A 840 -1.42 -13.42 -34.83
N GLY A 841 -1.75 -14.68 -34.51
CA GLY A 841 -1.41 -15.84 -35.33
C GLY A 841 0.04 -16.31 -35.22
N ILE A 842 0.74 -15.92 -34.15
CA ILE A 842 2.08 -16.41 -33.81
C ILE A 842 1.96 -17.81 -33.18
N ASN A 843 2.84 -18.73 -33.55
CA ASN A 843 2.82 -20.10 -33.06
C ASN A 843 3.40 -20.18 -31.64
N ILE A 844 2.53 -20.04 -30.63
CA ILE A 844 2.93 -19.86 -29.23
C ILE A 844 2.30 -20.90 -28.29
N ARG A 845 3.05 -21.32 -27.28
CA ARG A 845 2.55 -22.03 -26.10
C ARG A 845 2.98 -21.31 -24.82
N SER A 846 2.30 -21.57 -23.71
CA SER A 846 2.72 -21.02 -22.42
C SER A 846 2.79 -22.08 -21.33
N PHE A 847 3.75 -21.93 -20.42
CA PHE A 847 4.02 -22.89 -19.37
C PHE A 847 4.40 -22.23 -18.04
N GLY A 848 4.39 -23.05 -17.00
CA GLY A 848 4.89 -22.76 -15.66
C GLY A 848 6.17 -23.54 -15.39
N THR A 849 7.06 -23.01 -14.56
CA THR A 849 8.28 -23.72 -14.12
C THR A 849 8.28 -24.05 -12.63
N GLY A 850 7.38 -23.44 -11.85
CA GLY A 850 7.31 -23.61 -10.40
C GLY A 850 6.91 -25.02 -9.94
N ASN A 851 6.93 -25.22 -8.63
CA ASN A 851 6.51 -26.49 -8.04
C ASN A 851 4.98 -26.65 -8.05
N GLN A 852 4.26 -25.57 -7.78
CA GLN A 852 2.80 -25.52 -7.75
C GLN A 852 2.33 -24.13 -8.21
N VAL A 853 1.08 -24.05 -8.62
CA VAL A 853 0.42 -22.81 -9.03
C VAL A 853 0.04 -22.04 -7.76
N LYS A 854 0.63 -20.86 -7.56
CA LYS A 854 0.33 -19.98 -6.41
C LYS A 854 -0.41 -18.73 -6.87
N LEU A 855 -1.51 -18.41 -6.20
CA LEU A 855 -2.32 -17.21 -6.37
C LEU A 855 -2.44 -16.46 -5.02
N PRO A 856 -2.51 -15.13 -5.00
CA PRO A 856 -2.71 -14.37 -3.76
C PRO A 856 -4.02 -14.77 -3.07
N GLY A 857 -3.97 -14.87 -1.74
CA GLY A 857 -5.12 -15.11 -0.88
C GLY A 857 -5.45 -13.89 -0.04
N ARG A 858 -6.49 -13.98 0.80
CA ARG A 858 -7.02 -12.85 1.58
C ARG A 858 -6.02 -12.28 2.58
N GLU A 859 -5.12 -13.10 3.11
CA GLU A 859 -3.99 -12.68 3.93
C GLU A 859 -2.69 -12.89 3.16
N ALA A 860 -1.74 -11.96 3.31
CA ALA A 860 -0.46 -12.00 2.57
C ALA A 860 0.34 -13.30 2.79
N ASN A 861 0.10 -14.02 3.89
CA ASN A 861 0.81 -15.24 4.25
C ASN A 861 0.08 -16.54 3.87
N THR A 862 -1.14 -16.49 3.31
CA THR A 862 -1.93 -17.66 2.95
C THR A 862 -2.34 -17.64 1.48
N PRO A 863 -1.41 -17.91 0.54
CA PRO A 863 -1.73 -17.97 -0.88
C PRO A 863 -2.58 -19.19 -1.22
N ASN A 864 -3.48 -19.04 -2.19
CA ASN A 864 -4.19 -20.17 -2.79
C ASN A 864 -3.21 -20.98 -3.63
N CYS A 865 -3.08 -22.28 -3.33
CA CYS A 865 -2.15 -23.17 -4.00
C CYS A 865 -2.91 -24.28 -4.72
N TYR A 866 -2.57 -24.51 -5.99
CA TYR A 866 -3.14 -25.56 -6.83
C TYR A 866 -2.03 -26.37 -7.49
N GLU A 867 -2.30 -27.64 -7.78
CA GLU A 867 -1.38 -28.49 -8.55
C GLU A 867 -1.44 -28.11 -10.04
N PHE A 868 -0.30 -28.19 -10.73
CA PHE A 868 -0.28 -28.08 -12.20
C PHE A 868 -1.16 -29.18 -12.79
N GLY A 869 -1.96 -28.85 -13.81
CA GLY A 869 -3.00 -29.73 -14.36
C GLY A 869 -4.40 -29.53 -13.75
N THR A 870 -4.56 -28.80 -12.64
CA THR A 870 -5.89 -28.42 -12.14
C THR A 870 -6.58 -27.47 -13.12
N SER A 871 -7.77 -27.79 -13.64
CA SER A 871 -8.42 -26.97 -14.66
C SER A 871 -8.68 -25.53 -14.16
N TYR A 872 -8.53 -24.55 -15.05
CA TYR A 872 -8.82 -23.15 -14.70
C TYR A 872 -10.29 -22.97 -14.31
N GLU A 873 -11.21 -23.76 -14.85
CA GLU A 873 -12.61 -23.76 -14.42
C GLU A 873 -12.76 -24.19 -12.96
N HIS A 874 -12.05 -25.23 -12.53
CA HIS A 874 -12.08 -25.64 -11.13
C HIS A 874 -11.50 -24.56 -10.21
N ILE A 875 -10.38 -23.96 -10.60
CA ILE A 875 -9.75 -22.84 -9.86
C ILE A 875 -10.71 -21.65 -9.76
N TYR A 876 -11.40 -21.31 -10.86
CA TYR A 876 -12.38 -20.23 -10.92
C TYR A 876 -13.55 -20.45 -9.94
N GLN A 877 -14.11 -21.66 -9.94
CA GLN A 877 -15.22 -22.02 -9.04
C GLN A 877 -14.78 -22.05 -7.57
N ASP A 878 -13.59 -22.56 -7.26
CA ASP A 878 -13.04 -22.56 -5.89
C ASP A 878 -12.85 -21.14 -5.35
N LEU A 879 -12.34 -20.21 -6.16
CA LEU A 879 -12.18 -18.81 -5.73
C LEU A 879 -13.53 -18.11 -5.53
N ILE A 880 -14.53 -18.37 -6.38
CA ILE A 880 -15.89 -17.85 -6.18
C ILE A 880 -16.49 -18.36 -4.87
N GLN A 881 -16.32 -19.65 -4.57
CA GLN A 881 -16.83 -20.25 -3.33
C GLN A 881 -16.16 -19.69 -2.09
N LYS A 882 -14.88 -19.32 -2.18
CA LYS A 882 -14.14 -18.70 -1.08
C LYS A 882 -14.57 -17.25 -0.83
N ASP A 883 -14.44 -16.39 -1.84
CA ASP A 883 -14.76 -14.97 -1.70
C ASP A 883 -14.86 -14.27 -3.07
N LYS A 884 -16.06 -14.29 -3.65
CA LYS A 884 -16.30 -13.72 -4.98
C LYS A 884 -15.93 -12.23 -5.07
N ASP A 885 -16.30 -11.43 -4.08
CA ASP A 885 -16.15 -9.98 -4.16
C ASP A 885 -14.67 -9.60 -4.07
N TYR A 886 -13.93 -10.18 -3.12
CA TYR A 886 -12.49 -9.94 -2.97
C TYR A 886 -11.68 -10.32 -4.22
N TYR A 887 -11.94 -11.49 -4.80
CA TYR A 887 -11.19 -11.94 -6.00
C TYR A 887 -11.65 -11.24 -7.29
N THR A 888 -12.84 -10.62 -7.28
CA THR A 888 -13.28 -9.73 -8.37
C THR A 888 -12.56 -8.38 -8.29
N GLU A 889 -12.54 -7.74 -7.11
CA GLU A 889 -11.88 -6.44 -6.89
C GLU A 889 -10.37 -6.49 -7.18
N ASN A 890 -9.70 -7.58 -6.80
CA ASN A 890 -8.26 -7.77 -7.10
C ASN A 890 -7.99 -8.26 -8.53
N GLY A 891 -9.01 -8.41 -9.38
CA GLY A 891 -8.89 -8.82 -10.79
C GLY A 891 -8.48 -10.27 -11.03
N LEU A 892 -8.41 -11.12 -9.99
CA LEU A 892 -8.02 -12.53 -10.13
C LEU A 892 -9.04 -13.33 -10.94
N LEU A 893 -10.33 -13.12 -10.70
CA LEU A 893 -11.39 -13.82 -11.43
C LEU A 893 -11.38 -13.47 -12.92
N ASN A 894 -11.17 -12.20 -13.27
CA ASN A 894 -11.04 -11.76 -14.67
C ASN A 894 -9.83 -12.40 -15.35
N MET A 895 -8.69 -12.48 -14.66
CA MET A 895 -7.47 -13.14 -15.16
C MET A 895 -7.69 -14.64 -15.41
N ILE A 896 -8.36 -15.35 -14.51
CA ILE A 896 -8.63 -16.79 -14.68
C ILE A 896 -9.68 -17.03 -15.77
N ASP A 897 -10.68 -16.15 -15.87
CA ASP A 897 -11.69 -16.17 -16.92
C ASP A 897 -11.08 -15.94 -18.33
N ARG A 898 -9.99 -15.17 -18.43
CA ARG A 898 -9.15 -15.11 -19.63
C ARG A 898 -8.45 -16.45 -19.86
N ASN A 899 -7.79 -16.99 -18.84
CA ASN A 899 -6.97 -18.20 -18.96
C ASN A 899 -7.76 -19.43 -19.43
N ARG A 900 -8.98 -19.64 -18.91
CA ARG A 900 -9.85 -20.76 -19.30
C ARG A 900 -10.30 -20.73 -20.76
N ARG A 901 -10.21 -19.57 -21.43
CA ARG A 901 -10.52 -19.42 -22.86
C ARG A 901 -9.32 -19.75 -23.76
N ILE A 902 -8.11 -19.76 -23.21
CA ILE A 902 -6.87 -20.02 -23.94
C ILE A 902 -6.54 -21.50 -23.88
N LYS A 903 -6.53 -22.09 -22.67
CA LYS A 903 -6.30 -23.53 -22.49
C LYS A 903 -6.96 -24.05 -21.22
N GLU A 904 -7.09 -25.37 -21.10
CA GLU A 904 -7.86 -26.02 -20.03
C GLU A 904 -7.23 -25.86 -18.62
N ALA A 905 -5.90 -25.98 -18.52
CA ALA A 905 -5.20 -26.00 -17.24
C ALA A 905 -3.80 -25.37 -17.33
N PRO A 906 -3.24 -24.84 -16.22
CA PRO A 906 -1.83 -24.45 -16.13
C PRO A 906 -0.97 -25.70 -16.29
N GLN A 907 0.03 -25.62 -17.17
CA GLN A 907 0.89 -26.75 -17.54
C GLN A 907 2.32 -26.43 -17.16
N LYS A 908 3.09 -27.48 -16.84
CA LYS A 908 4.48 -27.35 -16.43
C LYS A 908 5.41 -27.61 -17.62
N LEU A 909 6.40 -26.75 -17.82
CA LEU A 909 7.34 -26.88 -18.95
C LEU A 909 8.13 -28.18 -18.84
N GLN A 910 8.56 -28.55 -17.63
CA GLN A 910 9.36 -29.75 -17.39
C GLN A 910 8.62 -31.06 -17.74
N GLU A 911 7.30 -31.04 -17.85
CA GLU A 911 6.47 -32.21 -18.18
C GLU A 911 6.13 -32.28 -19.68
N THR A 912 6.42 -31.21 -20.44
CA THR A 912 6.10 -31.19 -21.87
C THR A 912 7.10 -32.01 -22.69
N LYS A 913 6.55 -32.70 -23.70
CA LYS A 913 7.34 -33.39 -24.74
C LYS A 913 7.46 -32.55 -26.01
N GLU A 914 6.82 -31.39 -26.05
CA GLU A 914 6.89 -30.48 -27.19
C GLU A 914 8.27 -29.79 -27.25
N GLU A 915 8.75 -29.59 -28.47
CA GLU A 915 10.01 -28.92 -28.78
C GLU A 915 9.70 -27.52 -29.34
N PHE A 916 10.48 -26.53 -28.94
CA PHE A 916 10.31 -25.11 -29.28
C PHE A 916 11.62 -24.56 -29.79
N ASP A 917 11.56 -23.67 -30.76
CA ASP A 917 12.77 -23.07 -31.34
C ASP A 917 13.25 -21.90 -30.44
N VAL A 918 12.31 -21.22 -29.77
CA VAL A 918 12.59 -20.15 -28.81
C VAL A 918 11.73 -20.29 -27.55
N ILE A 919 12.36 -20.22 -26.37
CA ILE A 919 11.71 -20.21 -25.06
C ILE A 919 11.98 -18.88 -24.36
N ILE A 920 10.92 -18.13 -24.06
CA ILE A 920 10.99 -16.83 -23.40
C ILE A 920 10.61 -17.00 -21.93
N ALA A 921 11.54 -16.71 -21.02
CA ALA A 921 11.33 -16.65 -19.58
C ALA A 921 11.01 -15.23 -19.14
N LEU A 922 9.91 -15.04 -18.41
CA LEU A 922 9.42 -13.72 -18.01
C LEU A 922 9.89 -13.27 -16.61
N GLU A 923 10.89 -13.96 -16.06
CA GLU A 923 11.51 -13.72 -14.75
C GLU A 923 12.91 -14.35 -14.76
N GLU A 924 13.92 -13.67 -14.22
CA GLU A 924 15.30 -14.20 -14.18
C GLU A 924 15.38 -15.55 -13.45
N ARG A 925 14.66 -15.71 -12.34
CA ARG A 925 14.59 -17.00 -11.62
C ARG A 925 13.93 -18.10 -12.45
N VAL A 926 12.98 -17.76 -13.31
CA VAL A 926 12.33 -18.73 -14.23
C VAL A 926 13.32 -19.13 -15.32
N TYR A 927 14.09 -18.17 -15.85
CA TYR A 927 15.16 -18.43 -16.81
C TYR A 927 16.16 -19.47 -16.29
N ASP A 928 16.66 -19.29 -15.06
CA ASP A 928 17.54 -20.28 -14.41
C ASP A 928 16.89 -21.65 -14.28
N GLN A 929 15.60 -21.71 -13.95
CA GLN A 929 14.86 -22.98 -13.85
C GLN A 929 14.69 -23.69 -15.21
N VAL A 930 14.57 -22.93 -16.30
CA VAL A 930 14.54 -23.51 -17.65
C VAL A 930 15.92 -24.04 -18.01
N LEU A 931 17.00 -23.31 -17.70
CA LEU A 931 18.37 -23.80 -17.91
C LEU A 931 18.65 -25.08 -17.12
N ASP A 932 18.31 -25.11 -15.82
CA ASP A 932 18.45 -26.29 -14.97
C ASP A 932 17.65 -27.49 -15.52
N MET A 933 16.47 -27.25 -16.08
CA MET A 933 15.68 -28.29 -16.76
C MET A 933 16.48 -28.91 -17.91
N PHE A 934 17.05 -28.11 -18.82
CA PHE A 934 17.86 -28.63 -19.93
C PHE A 934 19.13 -29.33 -19.45
N LEU A 935 19.80 -28.81 -18.41
CA LEU A 935 20.98 -29.45 -17.82
C LEU A 935 20.66 -30.80 -17.16
N SER A 936 19.44 -30.96 -16.63
CA SER A 936 18.99 -32.20 -15.97
C SER A 936 18.45 -33.26 -16.94
N ARG A 937 18.09 -32.86 -18.16
CA ARG A 937 17.52 -33.72 -19.20
C ARG A 937 18.66 -34.35 -20.00
N GLU A 938 18.54 -35.63 -20.34
CA GLU A 938 19.48 -36.23 -21.30
C GLU A 938 19.22 -35.60 -22.67
N GLN A 939 20.23 -34.97 -23.26
CA GLN A 939 20.17 -34.43 -24.61
C GLN A 939 20.02 -35.61 -25.57
N THR A 940 18.83 -35.76 -26.14
CA THR A 940 18.51 -36.88 -27.03
C THR A 940 18.67 -36.51 -28.49
N LYS A 941 18.63 -35.22 -28.80
CA LYS A 941 18.73 -34.63 -30.13
C LYS A 941 19.79 -33.53 -30.11
N ILE A 942 20.19 -33.07 -31.29
CA ILE A 942 21.12 -31.93 -31.43
C ILE A 942 20.37 -30.85 -32.19
N ILE A 943 19.23 -30.45 -31.64
CA ILE A 943 18.40 -29.36 -32.17
C ILE A 943 18.57 -28.18 -31.22
N PRO A 944 19.05 -27.02 -31.70
CA PRO A 944 19.23 -25.84 -30.87
C PRO A 944 17.88 -25.27 -30.42
N VAL A 945 17.87 -24.67 -29.25
CA VAL A 945 16.75 -23.90 -28.71
C VAL A 945 17.30 -22.66 -28.02
N HIS A 946 16.78 -21.49 -28.39
CA HIS A 946 17.19 -20.23 -27.78
C HIS A 946 16.33 -19.95 -26.55
N ILE A 947 16.98 -19.77 -25.40
CA ILE A 947 16.32 -19.38 -24.17
C ILE A 947 16.62 -17.91 -23.94
N ILE A 948 15.58 -17.09 -23.86
CA ILE A 948 15.67 -15.64 -23.70
C ILE A 948 14.97 -15.24 -22.40
N ASN A 949 15.60 -14.42 -21.56
CA ASN A 949 14.96 -13.79 -20.42
C ASN A 949 14.46 -12.39 -20.78
N VAL A 950 13.22 -12.09 -20.44
CA VAL A 950 12.63 -10.75 -20.48
C VAL A 950 11.97 -10.48 -19.13
N ASP A 951 12.65 -9.76 -18.24
CA ASP A 951 12.17 -9.60 -16.86
C ASP A 951 10.92 -8.69 -16.78
N ILE A 952 9.80 -9.26 -16.34
CA ILE A 952 8.50 -8.59 -16.22
C ILE A 952 7.97 -8.77 -14.80
N GLU A 953 7.56 -7.68 -14.14
CA GLU A 953 6.99 -7.74 -12.80
C GLU A 953 5.63 -8.46 -12.79
N ASP A 954 5.34 -9.24 -11.74
CA ASP A 954 4.13 -10.07 -11.67
C ASP A 954 2.90 -9.30 -11.16
N ASN A 955 2.50 -8.27 -11.90
CA ASN A 955 1.27 -7.51 -11.71
C ASN A 955 0.48 -7.41 -13.04
N HIS A 956 -0.79 -7.01 -13.00
CA HIS A 956 -1.66 -7.06 -14.19
C HIS A 956 -1.27 -6.02 -15.27
N GLU A 957 -0.83 -4.83 -14.86
CA GLU A 957 -0.43 -3.74 -15.76
C GLU A 957 0.88 -4.10 -16.49
N GLU A 958 1.90 -4.51 -15.74
CA GLU A 958 3.20 -4.95 -16.25
C GLU A 958 3.10 -6.23 -17.08
N ALA A 959 2.20 -7.16 -16.75
CA ALA A 959 1.96 -8.32 -17.61
C ALA A 959 1.41 -7.92 -18.99
N THR A 960 0.59 -6.87 -19.05
CA THR A 960 0.02 -6.35 -20.31
C THR A 960 1.09 -5.63 -21.14
N VAL A 961 1.89 -4.75 -20.50
CA VAL A 961 3.03 -4.07 -21.15
C VAL A 961 4.07 -5.10 -21.61
N GLY A 962 4.37 -6.07 -20.75
CA GLY A 962 5.28 -7.17 -21.03
C GLY A 962 4.82 -8.03 -22.20
N ALA A 963 3.52 -8.32 -22.34
CA ALA A 963 2.98 -9.03 -23.50
C ALA A 963 3.22 -8.28 -24.82
N TRP A 964 3.17 -6.95 -24.81
CA TRP A 964 3.50 -6.13 -25.98
C TRP A 964 4.98 -6.21 -26.34
N LEU A 965 5.87 -6.18 -25.35
CA LEU A 965 7.32 -6.33 -25.54
C LEU A 965 7.68 -7.72 -26.08
N VAL A 966 7.12 -8.78 -25.48
CA VAL A 966 7.32 -10.16 -25.95
C VAL A 966 6.83 -10.31 -27.38
N ARG A 967 5.70 -9.67 -27.73
CA ARG A 967 5.22 -9.64 -29.12
C ARG A 967 6.22 -8.96 -30.05
N GLU A 968 6.71 -7.78 -29.70
CA GLU A 968 7.67 -7.08 -30.55
C GLU A 968 8.93 -7.93 -30.78
N LEU A 969 9.40 -8.63 -29.74
CA LEU A 969 10.51 -9.58 -29.85
C LEU A 969 10.18 -10.75 -30.78
N CYS A 970 9.04 -11.43 -30.57
CA CYS A 970 8.62 -12.54 -31.44
C CYS A 970 8.47 -12.10 -32.91
N GLU A 971 7.87 -10.93 -33.18
CA GLU A 971 7.70 -10.40 -34.54
C GLU A 971 9.04 -10.05 -35.21
N ARG A 972 10.08 -9.70 -34.45
CA ARG A 972 11.43 -9.50 -34.99
C ARG A 972 12.12 -10.82 -35.26
N LEU A 973 12.00 -11.79 -34.36
CA LEU A 973 12.54 -13.13 -34.55
C LEU A 973 11.88 -13.83 -35.76
N GLU A 974 10.57 -13.69 -35.98
CA GLU A 974 9.90 -14.24 -37.18
C GLU A 974 10.33 -13.59 -38.50
N LYS A 975 10.98 -12.40 -38.45
CA LYS A 975 11.49 -11.71 -39.64
C LYS A 975 12.93 -12.11 -40.00
N SER A 976 13.67 -12.78 -39.12
CA SER A 976 15.02 -13.24 -39.45
C SER A 976 14.94 -14.37 -40.48
N GLU A 977 15.78 -14.30 -41.51
CA GLU A 977 15.91 -15.41 -42.46
C GLU A 977 16.73 -16.56 -41.85
N ASP A 978 17.68 -16.24 -40.96
CA ASP A 978 18.52 -17.19 -40.24
C ASP A 978 18.55 -16.84 -38.75
N LEU A 979 17.66 -17.47 -37.98
CA LEU A 979 17.50 -17.20 -36.56
C LEU A 979 18.81 -17.39 -35.78
N ASP A 980 19.57 -18.44 -36.07
CA ASP A 980 20.78 -18.77 -35.31
C ASP A 980 21.88 -17.71 -35.47
N ASN A 981 21.97 -17.08 -36.65
CA ASN A 981 22.96 -16.06 -36.94
C ASN A 981 22.48 -14.63 -36.61
N ASP A 982 21.20 -14.35 -36.80
CA ASP A 982 20.64 -13.00 -36.65
C ASP A 982 20.20 -12.68 -35.21
N ILE A 983 20.08 -13.69 -34.33
CA ILE A 983 19.49 -13.49 -32.98
C ILE A 983 20.26 -12.49 -32.12
N ASP A 984 21.59 -12.49 -32.16
CA ASP A 984 22.40 -11.57 -31.35
C ASP A 984 22.17 -10.11 -31.77
N ASP A 985 22.06 -9.85 -33.08
CA ASP A 985 21.76 -8.53 -33.62
C ASP A 985 20.32 -8.10 -33.30
N VAL A 986 19.35 -9.01 -33.43
CA VAL A 986 17.94 -8.77 -33.07
C VAL A 986 17.80 -8.44 -31.59
N LEU A 987 18.50 -9.17 -30.72
CA LEU A 987 18.50 -8.93 -29.27
C LEU A 987 19.20 -7.63 -28.91
N ALA A 988 20.33 -7.29 -29.54
CA ALA A 988 21.02 -6.02 -29.32
C ALA A 988 20.17 -4.81 -29.75
N GLU A 989 19.45 -4.88 -30.88
CA GLU A 989 18.52 -3.83 -31.30
C GLU A 989 17.30 -3.74 -30.37
N PHE A 990 16.84 -4.88 -29.85
CA PHE A 990 15.73 -4.95 -28.90
C PHE A 990 16.13 -4.37 -27.53
N GLU A 991 17.33 -4.66 -27.04
CA GLU A 991 17.91 -4.10 -25.81
C GLU A 991 18.16 -2.59 -25.94
N GLY A 992 18.70 -2.14 -27.07
CA GLY A 992 18.95 -0.72 -27.32
C GLY A 992 17.69 0.15 -27.28
N LYS A 993 16.53 -0.40 -27.67
CA LYS A 993 15.23 0.29 -27.55
C LYS A 993 14.60 0.15 -26.16
N ASN A 994 15.08 -0.78 -25.34
CA ASN A 994 14.53 -1.11 -24.03
C ASN A 994 15.62 -1.14 -22.92
N PRO A 995 16.37 -0.04 -22.69
CA PRO A 995 17.55 -0.04 -21.82
C PRO A 995 17.26 -0.28 -20.33
N LYS A 996 15.98 -0.25 -19.93
CA LYS A 996 15.56 -0.51 -18.54
C LYS A 996 15.43 -2.02 -18.22
N ARG A 997 15.51 -2.91 -19.21
CA ARG A 997 15.22 -4.35 -19.03
C ARG A 997 16.48 -5.18 -19.31
N ASN A 998 16.87 -5.99 -18.33
CA ASN A 998 17.98 -6.92 -18.47
C ASN A 998 17.56 -8.12 -19.34
N ILE A 999 18.17 -8.27 -20.52
CA ILE A 999 17.91 -9.39 -21.43
C ILE A 999 19.05 -10.40 -21.29
N LEU A 1000 18.69 -11.65 -21.01
CA LEU A 1000 19.65 -12.75 -20.98
C LEU A 1000 19.34 -13.69 -22.14
N HIS A 1001 20.37 -14.26 -22.74
CA HIS A 1001 20.21 -15.23 -23.81
C HIS A 1001 21.21 -16.37 -23.64
N THR A 1002 20.74 -17.59 -23.88
CA THR A 1002 21.57 -18.80 -23.89
C THR A 1002 20.96 -19.81 -24.84
N VAL A 1003 21.81 -20.47 -25.61
CA VAL A 1003 21.43 -21.57 -26.49
C VAL A 1003 21.55 -22.88 -25.73
N GLN A 1004 20.51 -23.71 -25.80
CA GLN A 1004 20.49 -25.08 -25.29
C GLN A 1004 20.15 -26.06 -26.41
N PHE A 1005 20.18 -27.36 -26.13
CA PHE A 1005 19.90 -28.43 -27.08
C PHE A 1005 18.96 -29.47 -26.47
N TYR A 1006 18.01 -29.99 -27.27
CA TYR A 1006 16.97 -30.95 -26.83
C TYR A 1006 17.43 -32.38 -26.58
#